data_AF-A0A5C5YGE7-F1
#
_entry.id   AF-A0A5C5YGE7-F1
#
_cell.length_a   1.000
_cell.length_b   1.000
_cell.length_c   1.000
_cell.angle_alpha   90.00
_cell.angle_beta   90.00
_cell.angle_gamma   90.00
#
_symmetry.space_group_name_H-M   'P 1'
#
loop_
_entity.id
_entity.type
_entity.pdbx_description
1 polymer ?
#
loop_
_entity_poly.entity_id
_entity_poly.type
_entity_poly.pdbx_seq_one_letter_code
_entity_poly.pdbx_strand_id
1 'polypeptide(L)'
;MKIPLSLAFAFVLQFAATGYLVAAEHPDAADRRVQPDVPHGEVTSGVFDQSEVFPGTTRDYRVYVPAQYDPEKPASLMVFMDGLNYAKPNGAFRVPTVFDNLIAEGAMPVTVAVFVNPGSIPATQPGARKRSNRSFEYDSLSDRYARFLVDELLPVAIRDIHVSDDPKQRAVCGISSGGICAWTTAWEKPDQFGKVLSNIGSFTNIRGGWAYPGLIRKTKDNPKPIKVYLQDGEDDLNNLFGNWPLANQDMAAALRFAGYRSKLVITEGGHTGRYAGEEFPAALRWLWDDSAESDPRENLETKPAWEPAADAVAREGVPQGKLIKMPVWESEIFENTVRDWWVYVPAQYDAGDPAALMVFQDGKRFADKDGRWRVPIVFDNLIARGEMPPTIAVLINPGHDKNRERVRNKSSNRSFEYDSLGDRYSRFLLEEILPAVESQYNVSPDPAMRAIGGSSSGAICAFTAAWEQPEQFSKVYSSVGSFTHLRGGNAYPGLVRKTEPKPIRVYMADTSGDIDNAFGSWPWANRRMASSLKYMGYDVRFDWAEGYAHNADYGSARFPDAMRWLWREQTHEPPIDTSDDLRGDLTLLNLLIPGQSWEVVAEEVGFADAACSDQDGNFYFSDMRAPAIYRHRADNQGEPESIAPLAVSGLEFGPDGTLYGCQGASKRVIAIDPATGKVRSVAENVTPNDLAITANGDILITETNAQQVTRIDPQTGQTTVVDTGITRPNGIVISPDGGTLAVSDYGGPWTWTFRVAQDATLDAKMPTMTMRLPIDPDGTFAFNEPPPYKTASRGDGSAVDKAGRYYVTSAVGVAIFDPTGRLCGILPSPNPSRPITSCILAGPDHEYLYVTNGNAVYRRLLNISPSTGD
;
A
#
# COMPACT_ATOMS: atom_id res chain seq x y z
N MET A 1 63.77 -50.22 -25.03
CA MET A 1 63.82 -51.66 -24.66
C MET A 1 63.94 -51.76 -23.15
N LYS A 2 63.19 -52.69 -22.52
CA LYS A 2 63.06 -52.96 -21.06
C LYS A 2 62.24 -51.93 -20.23
N ILE A 3 61.41 -52.51 -19.36
CA ILE A 3 60.44 -51.99 -18.38
C ILE A 3 60.41 -53.07 -17.28
N PRO A 4 60.68 -52.79 -15.99
CA PRO A 4 59.67 -52.31 -15.02
C PRO A 4 60.30 -51.39 -13.93
N LEU A 5 59.71 -50.92 -12.82
CA LEU A 5 58.36 -50.75 -12.21
C LEU A 5 58.50 -49.49 -11.28
N SER A 6 57.59 -48.95 -10.46
CA SER A 6 56.21 -49.19 -9.94
C SER A 6 55.67 -47.80 -9.46
N LEU A 7 54.54 -47.58 -8.77
CA LEU A 7 53.51 -48.41 -8.13
C LEU A 7 52.17 -47.61 -8.10
N ALA A 8 51.02 -48.26 -7.95
CA ALA A 8 49.73 -47.58 -7.77
C ALA A 8 48.80 -48.39 -6.86
N PHE A 9 48.05 -47.73 -5.97
CA PHE A 9 47.00 -48.34 -5.16
C PHE A 9 45.63 -48.11 -5.79
N ALA A 10 44.77 -49.12 -5.78
CA ALA A 10 43.49 -49.09 -6.46
C ALA A 10 42.41 -48.37 -5.64
N PHE A 11 41.56 -47.61 -6.32
CA PHE A 11 40.22 -47.26 -5.85
C PHE A 11 39.21 -48.00 -6.73
N VAL A 12 38.24 -48.69 -6.12
CA VAL A 12 37.21 -49.43 -6.84
C VAL A 12 36.11 -48.47 -7.25
N LEU A 13 35.86 -48.32 -8.57
CA LEU A 13 34.64 -47.67 -9.03
C LEU A 13 33.44 -48.58 -8.74
N GLN A 14 32.64 -48.18 -7.77
CA GLN A 14 31.35 -48.80 -7.49
C GLN A 14 30.28 -48.02 -8.29
N PHE A 15 29.67 -48.67 -9.28
CA PHE A 15 28.58 -48.08 -10.06
C PHE A 15 27.34 -47.88 -9.17
N ALA A 16 27.18 -46.67 -8.63
CA ALA A 16 25.91 -46.22 -8.09
C ALA A 16 24.96 -45.92 -9.26
N ALA A 17 23.92 -46.73 -9.42
CA ALA A 17 22.86 -46.44 -10.39
C ALA A 17 22.09 -45.19 -9.94
N THR A 18 22.15 -44.11 -10.73
CA THR A 18 21.30 -42.93 -10.54
C THR A 18 19.85 -43.30 -10.87
N GLY A 19 19.13 -43.82 -9.87
CA GLY A 19 17.69 -43.96 -9.95
C GLY A 19 17.06 -42.58 -10.12
N TYR A 20 16.36 -42.38 -11.24
CA TYR A 20 15.46 -41.23 -11.36
C TYR A 20 14.39 -41.37 -10.27
N LEU A 21 14.38 -40.42 -9.34
CA LEU A 21 13.22 -40.19 -8.48
C LEU A 21 12.08 -39.72 -9.38
N VAL A 22 11.21 -40.65 -9.77
CA VAL A 22 9.90 -40.32 -10.29
C VAL A 22 9.17 -39.61 -9.16
N ALA A 23 8.97 -38.30 -9.29
CA ALA A 23 8.08 -37.57 -8.40
C ALA A 23 6.71 -38.25 -8.42
N ALA A 24 6.15 -38.52 -7.24
CA ALA A 24 4.82 -39.11 -7.16
C ALA A 24 3.82 -38.19 -7.87
N GLU A 25 2.93 -38.73 -8.70
CA GLU A 25 1.86 -37.92 -9.27
C GLU A 25 0.99 -37.37 -8.13
N HIS A 26 0.58 -36.10 -8.24
CA HIS A 26 -0.39 -35.53 -7.32
C HIS A 26 -1.63 -36.45 -7.26
N PRO A 27 -2.24 -36.72 -6.08
CA PRO A 27 -3.31 -37.72 -5.96
C PRO A 27 -4.44 -37.52 -7.00
N ASP A 28 -4.80 -36.26 -7.21
CA ASP A 28 -5.88 -35.81 -8.11
C ASP A 28 -5.40 -35.57 -9.56
N ALA A 29 -4.22 -36.08 -9.95
CA ALA A 29 -3.68 -35.91 -11.31
C ALA A 29 -4.53 -36.59 -12.40
N ALA A 30 -5.35 -37.58 -12.03
CA ALA A 30 -6.30 -38.24 -12.92
C ALA A 30 -7.48 -37.31 -13.32
N ASP A 31 -7.97 -36.48 -12.40
CA ASP A 31 -9.11 -35.57 -12.65
C ASP A 31 -8.78 -34.47 -13.66
N ARG A 32 -7.49 -34.20 -13.88
CA ARG A 32 -6.95 -33.17 -14.78
C ARG A 32 -6.59 -33.71 -16.16
N ARG A 33 -7.04 -34.94 -16.47
CA ARG A 33 -6.86 -35.67 -17.73
C ARG A 33 -8.22 -36.06 -18.29
N VAL A 34 -8.36 -36.04 -19.62
CA VAL A 34 -9.58 -36.49 -20.31
C VAL A 34 -9.71 -38.01 -20.14
N GLN A 35 -10.84 -38.46 -19.57
CA GLN A 35 -11.13 -39.88 -19.36
C GLN A 35 -12.04 -40.41 -20.48
N PRO A 36 -11.76 -41.58 -21.10
CA PRO A 36 -12.46 -42.02 -22.31
C PRO A 36 -13.98 -42.25 -22.17
N ASP A 37 -14.43 -42.65 -20.99
CA ASP A 37 -15.82 -43.04 -20.71
C ASP A 37 -16.62 -41.94 -19.98
N VAL A 38 -16.06 -40.75 -19.82
CA VAL A 38 -16.69 -39.60 -19.13
C VAL A 38 -17.39 -38.68 -20.15
N PRO A 39 -18.69 -38.35 -19.96
CA PRO A 39 -19.39 -37.39 -20.82
C PRO A 39 -18.80 -35.98 -20.77
N HIS A 40 -18.58 -35.36 -21.94
CA HIS A 40 -17.97 -34.03 -22.07
C HIS A 40 -19.00 -32.91 -22.26
N GLY A 41 -18.92 -31.87 -21.44
CA GLY A 41 -19.72 -30.66 -21.62
C GLY A 41 -19.28 -29.78 -22.79
N GLU A 42 -20.19 -28.95 -23.29
CA GLU A 42 -19.94 -28.01 -24.40
C GLU A 42 -19.50 -26.63 -23.88
N VAL A 43 -18.61 -25.95 -24.62
CA VAL A 43 -18.13 -24.59 -24.27
C VAL A 43 -18.47 -23.59 -25.38
N THR A 44 -19.40 -22.68 -25.09
CA THR A 44 -19.74 -21.55 -25.97
C THR A 44 -18.87 -20.32 -25.66
N SER A 45 -18.85 -19.32 -26.56
CA SER A 45 -18.11 -18.06 -26.38
C SER A 45 -18.99 -16.87 -26.76
N GLY A 46 -18.80 -15.74 -26.07
CA GLY A 46 -19.47 -14.48 -26.34
C GLY A 46 -18.59 -13.28 -25.98
N VAL A 47 -19.07 -12.08 -26.34
CA VAL A 47 -18.45 -10.79 -26.02
C VAL A 47 -19.50 -9.93 -25.34
N PHE A 48 -19.11 -9.18 -24.32
CA PHE A 48 -19.96 -8.21 -23.63
C PHE A 48 -19.31 -6.82 -23.67
N ASP A 49 -20.02 -5.84 -24.24
CA ASP A 49 -19.57 -4.46 -24.43
C ASP A 49 -20.60 -3.39 -24.03
N GLN A 50 -21.80 -3.79 -23.56
CA GLN A 50 -22.90 -2.91 -23.17
C GLN A 50 -22.96 -2.70 -21.65
N SER A 51 -21.85 -2.29 -21.03
CA SER A 51 -21.79 -2.10 -19.57
C SER A 51 -22.10 -0.66 -19.14
N GLU A 52 -23.07 -0.49 -18.25
CA GLU A 52 -23.37 0.80 -17.59
C GLU A 52 -22.50 0.98 -16.32
N VAL A 53 -22.24 -0.11 -15.60
CA VAL A 53 -21.44 -0.15 -14.37
C VAL A 53 -19.95 0.10 -14.63
N PHE A 54 -19.44 -0.32 -15.80
CA PHE A 54 -18.08 -0.08 -16.29
C PHE A 54 -18.11 0.49 -17.72
N PRO A 55 -18.48 1.78 -17.91
CA PRO A 55 -18.77 2.35 -19.22
C PRO A 55 -17.58 2.29 -20.18
N GLY A 56 -17.86 1.97 -21.45
CA GLY A 56 -16.87 1.88 -22.52
C GLY A 56 -15.95 0.64 -22.48
N THR A 57 -16.19 -0.30 -21.57
CA THR A 57 -15.44 -1.57 -21.50
C THR A 57 -16.00 -2.63 -22.44
N THR A 58 -15.10 -3.44 -23.03
CA THR A 58 -15.43 -4.70 -23.70
C THR A 58 -14.64 -5.85 -23.09
N ARG A 59 -15.26 -7.04 -22.99
CA ARG A 59 -14.68 -8.26 -22.42
C ARG A 59 -15.23 -9.53 -23.08
N ASP A 60 -14.36 -10.52 -23.22
CA ASP A 60 -14.74 -11.87 -23.63
C ASP A 60 -15.37 -12.65 -22.46
N TYR A 61 -16.32 -13.53 -22.77
CA TYR A 61 -16.79 -14.56 -21.83
C TYR A 61 -17.00 -15.91 -22.53
N ARG A 62 -17.06 -16.98 -21.73
CA ARG A 62 -17.45 -18.33 -22.16
C ARG A 62 -18.41 -18.96 -21.18
N VAL A 63 -19.19 -19.93 -21.65
CA VAL A 63 -20.09 -20.71 -20.81
C VAL A 63 -19.87 -22.18 -21.10
N TYR A 64 -19.60 -22.97 -20.06
CA TYR A 64 -19.55 -24.43 -20.11
C TYR A 64 -20.86 -24.99 -19.56
N VAL A 65 -21.48 -25.89 -20.32
CA VAL A 65 -22.66 -26.65 -19.89
C VAL A 65 -22.28 -28.14 -19.86
N PRO A 66 -22.34 -28.81 -18.69
CA PRO A 66 -21.99 -30.22 -18.57
C PRO A 66 -22.97 -31.10 -19.35
N ALA A 67 -22.51 -32.24 -19.89
CA ALA A 67 -23.36 -33.17 -20.63
C ALA A 67 -24.50 -33.78 -19.79
N GLN A 68 -24.36 -33.75 -18.47
CA GLN A 68 -25.34 -34.19 -17.47
C GLN A 68 -26.39 -33.10 -17.14
N TYR A 69 -26.37 -31.94 -17.81
CA TYR A 69 -27.37 -30.89 -17.65
C TYR A 69 -28.78 -31.35 -18.07
N ASP A 70 -29.77 -30.98 -17.26
CA ASP A 70 -31.18 -31.31 -17.46
C ASP A 70 -31.99 -30.02 -17.30
N PRO A 71 -32.66 -29.49 -18.35
CA PRO A 71 -33.37 -28.22 -18.27
C PRO A 71 -34.55 -28.23 -17.29
N GLU A 72 -35.05 -29.39 -16.89
CA GLU A 72 -36.11 -29.51 -15.88
C GLU A 72 -35.57 -29.38 -14.44
N LYS A 73 -34.23 -29.30 -14.25
CA LYS A 73 -33.58 -29.20 -12.94
C LYS A 73 -32.58 -28.03 -12.89
N PRO A 74 -32.65 -27.13 -11.90
CA PRO A 74 -31.67 -26.05 -11.77
C PRO A 74 -30.27 -26.59 -11.46
N ALA A 75 -29.32 -26.34 -12.35
CA ALA A 75 -27.90 -26.70 -12.15
C ALA A 75 -27.21 -25.78 -11.12
N SER A 76 -26.12 -26.24 -10.51
CA SER A 76 -25.21 -25.34 -9.80
C SER A 76 -24.53 -24.37 -10.79
N LEU A 77 -24.06 -23.22 -10.29
CA LEU A 77 -23.34 -22.21 -11.07
C LEU A 77 -21.98 -21.92 -10.43
N MET A 78 -20.93 -21.85 -11.25
CA MET A 78 -19.61 -21.38 -10.80
C MET A 78 -19.04 -20.33 -11.76
N VAL A 79 -18.78 -19.12 -11.26
CA VAL A 79 -18.23 -18.02 -12.06
C VAL A 79 -16.72 -17.92 -11.86
N PHE A 80 -15.97 -17.76 -12.95
CA PHE A 80 -14.51 -17.71 -12.97
C PHE A 80 -14.01 -16.36 -13.50
N MET A 81 -13.36 -15.58 -12.63
CA MET A 81 -12.61 -14.36 -12.97
C MET A 81 -11.29 -14.72 -13.67
N ASP A 82 -10.81 -13.85 -14.58
CA ASP A 82 -9.79 -14.18 -15.60
C ASP A 82 -10.13 -15.48 -16.37
N GLY A 83 -11.43 -15.72 -16.60
CA GLY A 83 -11.99 -17.04 -16.89
C GLY A 83 -11.45 -17.73 -18.14
N LEU A 84 -10.96 -17.01 -19.15
CA LEU A 84 -10.33 -17.64 -20.31
C LEU A 84 -9.03 -18.40 -19.95
N ASN A 85 -8.42 -18.15 -18.79
CA ASN A 85 -7.30 -18.97 -18.29
C ASN A 85 -7.77 -20.28 -17.66
N TYR A 86 -8.91 -20.26 -16.97
CA TYR A 86 -9.56 -21.44 -16.38
C TYR A 86 -10.13 -22.38 -17.46
N ALA A 87 -10.72 -21.81 -18.53
CA ALA A 87 -11.35 -22.54 -19.63
C ALA A 87 -10.37 -23.20 -20.64
N LYS A 88 -9.05 -23.13 -20.45
CA LYS A 88 -8.05 -23.74 -21.35
C LYS A 88 -7.89 -25.24 -21.07
N PRO A 89 -8.21 -26.16 -22.01
CA PRO A 89 -8.07 -27.60 -21.78
C PRO A 89 -6.62 -28.06 -21.53
N ASN A 90 -5.64 -27.33 -22.07
CA ASN A 90 -4.21 -27.52 -21.85
C ASN A 90 -3.62 -26.54 -20.82
N GLY A 91 -4.46 -25.74 -20.14
CA GLY A 91 -4.03 -24.79 -19.12
C GLY A 91 -3.66 -25.46 -17.80
N ALA A 92 -3.50 -24.66 -16.74
CA ALA A 92 -3.20 -25.17 -15.41
C ALA A 92 -4.45 -25.73 -14.69
N PHE A 93 -5.58 -25.04 -14.78
CA PHE A 93 -6.83 -25.42 -14.11
C PHE A 93 -7.69 -26.43 -14.90
N ARG A 94 -7.78 -26.28 -16.23
CA ARG A 94 -8.49 -27.20 -17.14
C ARG A 94 -9.96 -27.45 -16.77
N VAL A 95 -10.66 -26.39 -16.37
CA VAL A 95 -11.95 -26.50 -15.68
C VAL A 95 -12.97 -27.41 -16.37
N PRO A 96 -13.19 -27.37 -17.70
CA PRO A 96 -14.12 -28.29 -18.36
C PRO A 96 -13.82 -29.77 -18.09
N THR A 97 -12.56 -30.18 -18.20
CA THR A 97 -12.14 -31.58 -17.96
C THR A 97 -12.25 -31.98 -16.49
N VAL A 98 -11.95 -31.06 -15.56
CA VAL A 98 -12.10 -31.33 -14.12
C VAL A 98 -13.59 -31.42 -13.75
N PHE A 99 -14.44 -30.56 -14.32
CA PHE A 99 -15.89 -30.60 -14.12
C PHE A 99 -16.50 -31.88 -14.71
N ASP A 100 -16.17 -32.23 -15.97
CA ASP A 100 -16.60 -33.48 -16.61
C ASP A 100 -16.36 -34.69 -15.68
N ASN A 101 -15.13 -34.82 -15.18
CA ASN A 101 -14.69 -35.92 -14.32
C ASN A 101 -15.38 -35.92 -12.95
N LEU A 102 -15.36 -34.80 -12.21
CA LEU A 102 -15.92 -34.73 -10.86
C LEU A 102 -17.46 -34.80 -10.85
N ILE A 103 -18.14 -34.33 -11.91
CA ILE A 103 -19.59 -34.50 -12.08
C ILE A 103 -19.92 -35.96 -12.39
N ALA A 104 -19.10 -36.65 -13.18
CA ALA A 104 -19.29 -38.08 -13.46
C ALA A 104 -18.98 -38.98 -12.25
N GLU A 105 -18.03 -38.59 -11.38
CA GLU A 105 -17.79 -39.22 -10.07
C GLU A 105 -18.96 -38.98 -9.07
N GLY A 106 -19.69 -37.88 -9.25
CA GLY A 106 -20.65 -37.37 -8.26
C GLY A 106 -19.99 -36.63 -7.09
N ALA A 107 -18.69 -36.31 -7.21
CA ALA A 107 -17.91 -35.57 -6.22
C ALA A 107 -18.17 -34.04 -6.26
N MET A 108 -18.86 -33.55 -7.29
CA MET A 108 -19.48 -32.22 -7.32
C MET A 108 -20.86 -32.28 -8.01
N PRO A 109 -21.80 -31.37 -7.70
CA PRO A 109 -23.08 -31.32 -8.39
C PRO A 109 -22.92 -30.94 -9.87
N VAL A 110 -23.92 -31.26 -10.69
CA VAL A 110 -24.01 -30.80 -12.09
C VAL A 110 -23.94 -29.27 -12.11
N THR A 111 -22.83 -28.73 -12.63
CA THR A 111 -22.48 -27.31 -12.49
C THR A 111 -22.17 -26.68 -13.84
N VAL A 112 -22.87 -25.60 -14.16
CA VAL A 112 -22.60 -24.69 -15.28
C VAL A 112 -21.47 -23.73 -14.87
N ALA A 113 -20.49 -23.51 -15.75
CA ALA A 113 -19.40 -22.56 -15.48
C ALA A 113 -19.47 -21.34 -16.41
N VAL A 114 -19.39 -20.14 -15.84
CA VAL A 114 -19.29 -18.87 -16.58
C VAL A 114 -17.89 -18.32 -16.41
N PHE A 115 -17.14 -18.24 -17.50
CA PHE A 115 -15.77 -17.76 -17.54
C PHE A 115 -15.75 -16.32 -18.05
N VAL A 116 -15.37 -15.35 -17.20
CA VAL A 116 -15.38 -13.92 -17.53
C VAL A 116 -13.96 -13.34 -17.48
N ASN A 117 -13.53 -12.69 -18.57
CA ASN A 117 -12.34 -11.85 -18.55
C ASN A 117 -12.65 -10.46 -17.98
N PRO A 118 -11.66 -9.74 -17.42
CA PRO A 118 -11.82 -8.34 -17.05
C PRO A 118 -12.04 -7.45 -18.29
N GLY A 119 -12.72 -6.32 -18.10
CA GLY A 119 -12.89 -5.30 -19.11
C GLY A 119 -11.57 -4.70 -19.61
N SER A 120 -11.54 -4.38 -20.90
CA SER A 120 -10.59 -3.44 -21.47
C SER A 120 -11.33 -2.35 -22.24
N ILE A 121 -10.83 -1.12 -22.19
CA ILE A 121 -11.42 0.04 -22.87
C ILE A 121 -10.66 0.21 -24.19
N PRO A 122 -11.29 0.01 -25.36
CA PRO A 122 -10.63 0.19 -26.65
C PRO A 122 -10.14 1.63 -26.83
N ALA A 123 -8.93 1.80 -27.36
CA ALA A 123 -8.42 3.12 -27.71
C ALA A 123 -9.11 3.68 -28.96
N THR A 124 -9.36 4.99 -28.95
CA THR A 124 -9.98 5.76 -30.04
C THR A 124 -8.96 6.61 -30.81
N GLN A 125 -7.86 7.00 -30.18
CA GLN A 125 -6.77 7.73 -30.84
C GLN A 125 -5.86 6.79 -31.65
N PRO A 126 -5.33 7.23 -32.81
CA PRO A 126 -4.31 6.49 -33.55
C PRO A 126 -3.05 6.22 -32.69
N GLY A 127 -2.59 4.98 -32.63
CA GLY A 127 -1.39 4.59 -31.88
C GLY A 127 -1.58 4.37 -30.37
N ALA A 128 -2.68 4.86 -29.78
CA ALA A 128 -2.98 4.70 -28.37
C ALA A 128 -3.27 3.24 -27.98
N ARG A 129 -2.95 2.89 -26.73
CA ARG A 129 -3.10 1.54 -26.18
C ARG A 129 -4.47 1.38 -25.50
N LYS A 130 -5.09 0.20 -25.64
CA LYS A 130 -6.33 -0.10 -24.90
C LYS A 130 -6.06 -0.12 -23.40
N ARG A 131 -6.86 0.59 -22.60
CA ARG A 131 -6.69 0.64 -21.13
C ARG A 131 -7.22 -0.66 -20.51
N SER A 132 -6.41 -1.31 -19.68
CA SER A 132 -6.87 -2.46 -18.87
C SER A 132 -7.72 -1.95 -17.71
N ASN A 133 -8.93 -2.48 -17.54
CA ASN A 133 -9.77 -2.17 -16.39
C ASN A 133 -9.59 -3.18 -15.24
N ARG A 134 -8.80 -4.26 -15.45
CA ARG A 134 -8.69 -5.43 -14.53
C ARG A 134 -8.54 -5.03 -13.06
N SER A 135 -7.60 -4.16 -12.73
CA SER A 135 -7.40 -3.80 -11.31
C SER A 135 -8.58 -3.02 -10.74
N PHE A 136 -9.15 -2.09 -11.51
CA PHE A 136 -10.31 -1.30 -11.06
C PHE A 136 -11.59 -2.15 -10.93
N GLU A 137 -11.74 -3.18 -11.78
CA GLU A 137 -12.83 -4.16 -11.67
C GLU A 137 -12.63 -5.12 -10.50
N TYR A 138 -11.43 -5.66 -10.32
CA TYR A 138 -11.19 -6.83 -9.46
C TYR A 138 -10.68 -6.50 -8.06
N ASP A 139 -9.76 -5.55 -7.90
CA ASP A 139 -9.16 -5.24 -6.59
C ASP A 139 -9.93 -4.14 -5.82
N SER A 140 -10.98 -3.55 -6.40
CA SER A 140 -11.76 -2.48 -5.76
C SER A 140 -12.77 -3.04 -4.74
N LEU A 141 -12.62 -2.67 -3.47
CA LEU A 141 -13.50 -3.08 -2.36
C LEU A 141 -14.85 -2.35 -2.44
N SER A 142 -15.74 -2.82 -3.32
CA SER A 142 -17.09 -2.27 -3.51
C SER A 142 -18.01 -3.28 -4.19
N ASP A 143 -19.33 -3.05 -4.07
CA ASP A 143 -20.36 -3.86 -4.74
C ASP A 143 -20.33 -3.75 -6.29
N ARG A 144 -19.51 -2.86 -6.86
CA ARG A 144 -19.53 -2.51 -8.29
C ARG A 144 -19.36 -3.73 -9.17
N TYR A 145 -18.37 -4.60 -8.92
CA TYR A 145 -18.19 -5.80 -9.73
C TYR A 145 -19.29 -6.84 -9.50
N ALA A 146 -19.79 -6.96 -8.26
CA ALA A 146 -20.86 -7.89 -7.94
C ALA A 146 -22.18 -7.51 -8.64
N ARG A 147 -22.49 -6.21 -8.73
CA ARG A 147 -23.60 -5.68 -9.54
C ARG A 147 -23.37 -5.87 -11.04
N PHE A 148 -22.19 -5.54 -11.56
CA PHE A 148 -21.85 -5.85 -12.96
C PHE A 148 -22.12 -7.34 -13.30
N LEU A 149 -21.65 -8.25 -12.44
CA LEU A 149 -21.82 -9.68 -12.69
C LEU A 149 -23.28 -10.14 -12.63
N VAL A 150 -24.01 -9.74 -11.59
CA VAL A 150 -25.38 -10.21 -11.31
C VAL A 150 -26.44 -9.49 -12.15
N ASP A 151 -26.29 -8.17 -12.31
CA ASP A 151 -27.31 -7.30 -12.89
C ASP A 151 -27.13 -7.12 -14.41
N GLU A 152 -25.89 -7.21 -14.94
CA GLU A 152 -25.59 -7.05 -16.37
C GLU A 152 -25.16 -8.37 -17.07
N LEU A 153 -24.10 -9.03 -16.59
CA LEU A 153 -23.44 -10.10 -17.36
C LEU A 153 -24.18 -11.44 -17.30
N LEU A 154 -24.54 -11.93 -16.10
CA LEU A 154 -25.19 -13.23 -15.96
C LEU A 154 -26.54 -13.32 -16.71
N PRO A 155 -27.42 -12.31 -16.68
CA PRO A 155 -28.66 -12.30 -17.48
C PRO A 155 -28.45 -12.47 -19.00
N VAL A 156 -27.27 -12.14 -19.51
CA VAL A 156 -26.88 -12.40 -20.92
C VAL A 156 -26.18 -13.76 -21.06
N ALA A 157 -25.25 -14.11 -20.16
CA ALA A 157 -24.44 -15.31 -20.27
C ALA A 157 -25.23 -16.61 -20.08
N ILE A 158 -26.18 -16.65 -19.14
CA ILE A 158 -26.95 -17.85 -18.78
C ILE A 158 -28.44 -17.74 -19.15
N ARG A 159 -28.82 -16.80 -20.02
CA ARG A 159 -30.22 -16.48 -20.38
C ARG A 159 -31.10 -17.71 -20.67
N ASP A 160 -30.54 -18.67 -21.41
CA ASP A 160 -31.25 -19.85 -21.92
C ASP A 160 -30.86 -21.13 -21.13
N ILE A 161 -30.34 -20.99 -19.91
CA ILE A 161 -29.80 -22.08 -19.07
C ILE A 161 -30.41 -22.01 -17.65
N HIS A 162 -31.04 -23.10 -17.21
CA HIS A 162 -31.67 -23.21 -15.90
C HIS A 162 -30.63 -23.49 -14.80
N VAL A 163 -30.23 -22.45 -14.07
CA VAL A 163 -29.37 -22.56 -12.88
C VAL A 163 -30.15 -22.28 -11.60
N SER A 164 -29.65 -22.79 -10.48
CA SER A 164 -30.22 -22.56 -9.15
C SER A 164 -29.98 -21.13 -8.67
N ASP A 165 -30.95 -20.57 -7.94
CA ASP A 165 -30.85 -19.31 -7.20
C ASP A 165 -30.40 -19.48 -5.73
N ASP A 166 -30.23 -20.73 -5.23
CA ASP A 166 -29.69 -20.96 -3.88
C ASP A 166 -28.19 -20.58 -3.84
N PRO A 167 -27.75 -19.65 -2.95
CA PRO A 167 -26.33 -19.32 -2.80
C PRO A 167 -25.44 -20.51 -2.47
N LYS A 168 -25.96 -21.59 -1.87
CA LYS A 168 -25.20 -22.83 -1.63
C LYS A 168 -24.91 -23.60 -2.91
N GLN A 169 -25.65 -23.34 -3.99
CA GLN A 169 -25.46 -23.87 -5.34
C GLN A 169 -24.76 -22.86 -6.27
N ARG A 170 -24.25 -21.74 -5.73
CA ARG A 170 -23.57 -20.67 -6.47
C ARG A 170 -22.18 -20.37 -5.90
N ALA A 171 -21.17 -20.52 -6.75
CA ALA A 171 -19.76 -20.32 -6.41
C ALA A 171 -19.08 -19.26 -7.28
N VAL A 172 -18.05 -18.62 -6.74
CA VAL A 172 -17.16 -17.66 -7.44
C VAL A 172 -15.70 -18.06 -7.24
N CYS A 173 -14.89 -17.91 -8.28
CA CYS A 173 -13.52 -18.40 -8.33
C CYS A 173 -12.60 -17.45 -9.09
N GLY A 174 -11.34 -17.30 -8.63
CA GLY A 174 -10.34 -16.61 -9.43
C GLY A 174 -8.93 -16.68 -8.84
N ILE A 175 -7.96 -16.21 -9.62
CA ILE A 175 -6.53 -16.17 -9.26
C ILE A 175 -6.02 -14.74 -9.18
N SER A 176 -5.13 -14.43 -8.23
CA SER A 176 -4.52 -13.10 -8.08
C SER A 176 -5.59 -12.04 -7.79
N SER A 177 -5.71 -10.97 -8.60
CA SER A 177 -6.86 -10.05 -8.55
C SER A 177 -8.21 -10.76 -8.73
N GLY A 178 -8.28 -11.82 -9.55
CA GLY A 178 -9.48 -12.64 -9.65
C GLY A 178 -9.87 -13.31 -8.33
N GLY A 179 -8.89 -13.64 -7.48
CA GLY A 179 -9.11 -14.29 -6.19
C GLY A 179 -9.70 -13.34 -5.14
N ILE A 180 -9.19 -12.11 -5.04
CA ILE A 180 -9.85 -11.08 -4.21
C ILE A 180 -11.21 -10.71 -4.81
N CYS A 181 -11.34 -10.61 -6.14
CA CYS A 181 -12.62 -10.30 -6.81
C CYS A 181 -13.71 -11.34 -6.52
N ALA A 182 -13.38 -12.63 -6.54
CA ALA A 182 -14.28 -13.70 -6.14
C ALA A 182 -14.75 -13.52 -4.69
N TRP A 183 -13.82 -13.25 -3.77
CA TRP A 183 -14.17 -12.94 -2.38
C TRP A 183 -15.05 -11.68 -2.25
N THR A 184 -14.68 -10.56 -2.87
CA THR A 184 -15.46 -9.30 -2.91
C THR A 184 -16.88 -9.55 -3.41
N THR A 185 -17.03 -10.36 -4.46
CA THR A 185 -18.32 -10.68 -5.07
C THR A 185 -19.25 -11.41 -4.11
N ALA A 186 -18.78 -12.49 -3.46
CA ALA A 186 -19.57 -13.21 -2.46
C ALA A 186 -19.75 -12.40 -1.16
N TRP A 187 -18.79 -11.54 -0.80
CA TRP A 187 -18.90 -10.67 0.36
C TRP A 187 -19.99 -9.61 0.18
N GLU A 188 -20.07 -8.94 -0.97
CA GLU A 188 -21.10 -7.92 -1.23
C GLU A 188 -22.45 -8.50 -1.69
N LYS A 189 -22.48 -9.72 -2.26
CA LYS A 189 -23.69 -10.46 -2.64
C LYS A 189 -23.74 -11.89 -2.05
N PRO A 190 -23.79 -12.04 -0.71
CA PRO A 190 -23.90 -13.37 -0.07
C PRO A 190 -25.29 -14.00 -0.26
N ASP A 191 -26.27 -13.20 -0.70
CA ASP A 191 -27.57 -13.61 -1.21
C ASP A 191 -27.52 -14.19 -2.63
N GLN A 192 -26.36 -14.12 -3.30
CA GLN A 192 -26.12 -14.69 -4.63
C GLN A 192 -25.04 -15.77 -4.62
N PHE A 193 -23.96 -15.62 -3.83
CA PHE A 193 -22.83 -16.57 -3.84
C PHE A 193 -22.42 -16.97 -2.42
N GLY A 194 -22.68 -18.24 -2.07
CA GLY A 194 -22.35 -18.82 -0.76
C GLY A 194 -21.04 -19.61 -0.75
N LYS A 195 -20.34 -19.72 -1.88
CA LYS A 195 -19.10 -20.50 -2.04
C LYS A 195 -18.02 -19.68 -2.77
N VAL A 196 -16.79 -19.68 -2.25
CA VAL A 196 -15.63 -18.95 -2.79
C VAL A 196 -14.42 -19.86 -2.92
N LEU A 197 -13.71 -19.78 -4.04
CA LEU A 197 -12.36 -20.32 -4.23
C LEU A 197 -11.40 -19.20 -4.66
N SER A 198 -10.44 -18.86 -3.80
CA SER A 198 -9.40 -17.86 -4.10
C SER A 198 -8.05 -18.55 -4.23
N ASN A 199 -7.44 -18.46 -5.41
CA ASN A 199 -6.07 -18.91 -5.66
C ASN A 199 -5.13 -17.71 -5.61
N ILE A 200 -4.08 -17.77 -4.80
CA ILE A 200 -3.01 -16.76 -4.72
C ILE A 200 -3.63 -15.36 -4.56
N GLY A 201 -4.52 -15.22 -3.57
CA GLY A 201 -5.45 -14.10 -3.48
C GLY A 201 -4.77 -12.79 -3.12
N SER A 202 -5.02 -11.72 -3.89
CA SER A 202 -4.36 -10.41 -3.75
C SER A 202 -4.86 -9.54 -2.57
N PHE A 203 -4.98 -10.11 -1.36
CA PHE A 203 -5.42 -9.44 -0.14
C PHE A 203 -4.38 -8.43 0.44
N THR A 204 -3.50 -7.90 -0.41
CA THR A 204 -2.45 -6.92 -0.10
C THR A 204 -2.96 -5.47 -0.32
N ASN A 205 -2.08 -4.48 -0.44
CA ASN A 205 -2.43 -3.06 -0.63
C ASN A 205 -2.66 -2.65 -2.10
N ILE A 206 -3.11 -3.59 -2.95
CA ILE A 206 -3.77 -3.24 -4.20
C ILE A 206 -5.17 -2.75 -3.84
N ARG A 207 -5.46 -1.47 -4.11
CA ARG A 207 -6.75 -0.76 -3.94
C ARG A 207 -7.47 -0.85 -2.57
N GLY A 208 -6.98 -1.62 -1.61
CA GLY A 208 -7.49 -1.72 -0.24
C GLY A 208 -7.57 -3.14 0.35
N GLY A 209 -7.14 -4.19 -0.36
CA GLY A 209 -7.34 -5.60 0.04
C GLY A 209 -7.00 -5.96 1.48
N TRP A 210 -5.95 -5.35 2.03
CA TRP A 210 -5.52 -5.47 3.44
C TRP A 210 -6.58 -5.13 4.50
N ALA A 211 -7.69 -4.50 4.13
CA ALA A 211 -8.80 -4.17 5.03
C ALA A 211 -9.68 -5.39 5.35
N TYR A 212 -9.74 -6.41 4.48
CA TYR A 212 -10.65 -7.55 4.66
C TYR A 212 -10.48 -8.32 5.98
N PRO A 213 -9.26 -8.63 6.47
CA PRO A 213 -9.08 -9.24 7.79
C PRO A 213 -9.75 -8.46 8.93
N GLY A 214 -9.78 -7.12 8.86
CA GLY A 214 -10.50 -6.28 9.84
C GLY A 214 -12.02 -6.35 9.68
N LEU A 215 -12.51 -6.22 8.44
CA LEU A 215 -13.94 -6.30 8.12
C LEU A 215 -14.57 -7.64 8.52
N ILE A 216 -13.85 -8.74 8.29
CA ILE A 216 -14.27 -10.11 8.67
C ILE A 216 -14.33 -10.25 10.20
N ARG A 217 -13.35 -9.72 10.93
CA ARG A 217 -13.35 -9.80 12.41
C ARG A 217 -14.54 -9.08 13.05
N LYS A 218 -15.12 -8.07 12.38
CA LYS A 218 -16.36 -7.40 12.80
C LYS A 218 -17.63 -8.23 12.61
N THR A 219 -17.64 -9.26 11.74
CA THR A 219 -18.82 -10.12 11.53
C THR A 219 -18.89 -11.31 12.49
N LYS A 220 -17.99 -11.40 13.48
CA LYS A 220 -17.89 -12.53 14.43
C LYS A 220 -19.22 -13.04 14.98
N ASP A 221 -20.10 -12.13 15.39
CA ASP A 221 -21.34 -12.49 16.08
C ASP A 221 -22.49 -12.79 15.09
N ASN A 222 -22.30 -12.52 13.80
CA ASN A 222 -23.19 -12.88 12.70
C ASN A 222 -22.40 -12.99 11.36
N PRO A 223 -21.66 -14.09 11.13
CA PRO A 223 -20.86 -14.24 9.92
C PRO A 223 -21.72 -14.28 8.65
N LYS A 224 -21.26 -13.68 7.55
CA LYS A 224 -21.91 -13.83 6.23
C LYS A 224 -21.89 -15.33 5.84
N PRO A 225 -22.95 -15.89 5.24
CA PRO A 225 -23.09 -17.33 4.98
C PRO A 225 -22.24 -17.82 3.80
N ILE A 226 -20.92 -17.63 3.90
CA ILE A 226 -19.94 -17.88 2.83
C ILE A 226 -18.98 -18.98 3.29
N LYS A 227 -18.80 -20.00 2.45
CA LYS A 227 -17.80 -21.06 2.57
C LYS A 227 -16.60 -20.72 1.67
N VAL A 228 -15.39 -20.77 2.21
CA VAL A 228 -14.18 -20.22 1.54
C VAL A 228 -13.07 -21.25 1.45
N TYR A 229 -12.58 -21.52 0.24
CA TYR A 229 -11.26 -22.11 0.02
C TYR A 229 -10.26 -21.02 -0.34
N LEU A 230 -9.15 -20.99 0.37
CA LEU A 230 -7.97 -20.22 0.02
C LEU A 230 -6.85 -21.21 -0.36
N GLN A 231 -6.14 -20.93 -1.44
CA GLN A 231 -4.83 -21.54 -1.70
C GLN A 231 -3.84 -20.42 -2.00
N ASP A 232 -2.59 -20.57 -1.56
CA ASP A 232 -1.50 -19.65 -1.88
C ASP A 232 -0.17 -20.40 -2.05
N GLY A 233 0.84 -19.76 -2.61
CA GLY A 233 2.22 -20.26 -2.64
C GLY A 233 2.98 -19.94 -1.35
N GLU A 234 4.02 -20.71 -1.01
CA GLU A 234 4.95 -20.37 0.09
C GLU A 234 5.95 -19.28 -0.33
N ASP A 235 6.37 -19.28 -1.61
CA ASP A 235 7.29 -18.31 -2.22
C ASP A 235 6.52 -17.23 -3.03
N ASP A 236 5.27 -16.92 -2.68
CA ASP A 236 4.50 -15.89 -3.41
C ASP A 236 4.91 -14.44 -3.05
N LEU A 237 4.62 -13.51 -3.96
CA LEU A 237 5.22 -12.18 -4.09
C LEU A 237 5.35 -11.39 -2.78
N ASN A 238 6.47 -10.68 -2.65
CA ASN A 238 6.73 -9.63 -1.66
C ASN A 238 6.79 -8.22 -2.31
N ASN A 239 5.90 -7.93 -3.25
CA ASN A 239 5.91 -6.71 -4.08
C ASN A 239 5.47 -5.41 -3.36
N LEU A 240 5.48 -4.29 -4.09
CA LEU A 240 5.03 -2.95 -3.70
C LEU A 240 3.72 -2.90 -2.88
N PHE A 241 2.82 -3.84 -3.11
CA PHE A 241 1.52 -3.87 -2.46
C PHE A 241 1.52 -4.67 -1.16
N GLY A 242 2.42 -5.64 -0.98
CA GLY A 242 2.57 -6.40 0.25
C GLY A 242 3.27 -7.74 0.04
N ASN A 243 3.43 -8.51 1.12
CA ASN A 243 3.72 -9.93 1.02
C ASN A 243 2.40 -10.72 0.95
N TRP A 244 2.24 -11.54 -0.08
CA TRP A 244 1.00 -12.22 -0.41
C TRP A 244 0.73 -13.46 0.47
N PRO A 245 1.72 -14.34 0.76
CA PRO A 245 1.54 -15.46 1.70
C PRO A 245 1.09 -14.98 3.09
N LEU A 246 1.71 -13.92 3.63
CA LEU A 246 1.30 -13.33 4.91
C LEU A 246 -0.08 -12.67 4.87
N ALA A 247 -0.53 -12.19 3.70
CA ALA A 247 -1.87 -11.63 3.53
C ALA A 247 -2.94 -12.74 3.52
N ASN A 248 -2.71 -13.85 2.81
CA ASN A 248 -3.61 -15.01 2.84
C ASN A 248 -3.63 -15.70 4.21
N GLN A 249 -2.51 -15.71 4.95
CA GLN A 249 -2.46 -16.21 6.34
C GLN A 249 -3.24 -15.33 7.33
N ASP A 250 -3.18 -14.00 7.21
CA ASP A 250 -3.98 -13.06 8.04
C ASP A 250 -5.48 -13.11 7.68
N MET A 251 -5.79 -13.27 6.38
CA MET A 251 -7.14 -13.53 5.87
C MET A 251 -7.73 -14.82 6.46
N ALA A 252 -6.99 -15.93 6.42
CA ALA A 252 -7.42 -17.21 7.02
C ALA A 252 -7.57 -17.11 8.54
N ALA A 253 -6.69 -16.39 9.24
CA ALA A 253 -6.83 -16.14 10.67
C ALA A 253 -8.10 -15.34 10.98
N ALA A 254 -8.45 -14.33 10.18
CA ALA A 254 -9.68 -13.56 10.34
C ALA A 254 -10.93 -14.42 10.11
N LEU A 255 -10.96 -15.23 9.05
CA LEU A 255 -12.05 -16.18 8.76
C LEU A 255 -12.25 -17.17 9.91
N ARG A 256 -11.17 -17.81 10.39
CA ARG A 256 -11.20 -18.70 11.57
C ARG A 256 -11.63 -17.97 12.84
N PHE A 257 -11.18 -16.73 13.07
CA PHE A 257 -11.56 -15.92 14.25
C PHE A 257 -13.06 -15.63 14.29
N ALA A 258 -13.64 -15.24 13.16
CA ALA A 258 -15.05 -14.90 13.00
C ALA A 258 -15.96 -16.14 12.93
N GLY A 259 -15.45 -17.29 12.48
CA GLY A 259 -16.20 -18.55 12.42
C GLY A 259 -16.74 -18.91 11.03
N TYR A 260 -16.12 -18.38 9.96
CA TYR A 260 -16.43 -18.78 8.59
C TYR A 260 -15.96 -20.21 8.34
N ARG A 261 -16.76 -21.00 7.60
CA ARG A 261 -16.32 -22.31 7.13
C ARG A 261 -15.21 -22.13 6.10
N SER A 262 -13.98 -22.40 6.50
CA SER A 262 -12.79 -21.95 5.77
C SER A 262 -11.62 -22.93 5.82
N LYS A 263 -10.89 -23.04 4.71
CA LYS A 263 -9.64 -23.79 4.59
C LYS A 263 -8.59 -22.96 3.85
N LEU A 264 -7.34 -23.00 4.30
CA LEU A 264 -6.16 -22.44 3.62
C LEU A 264 -5.17 -23.57 3.30
N VAL A 265 -4.77 -23.69 2.03
CA VAL A 265 -3.65 -24.55 1.61
C VAL A 265 -2.49 -23.68 1.13
N ILE A 266 -1.34 -23.79 1.79
CA ILE A 266 -0.08 -23.27 1.27
C ILE A 266 0.58 -24.38 0.45
N THR A 267 0.88 -24.11 -0.81
CA THR A 267 1.57 -25.02 -1.74
C THR A 267 3.01 -24.57 -1.96
N GLU A 268 3.87 -25.47 -2.46
CA GLU A 268 5.23 -25.11 -2.91
C GLU A 268 5.21 -23.96 -3.95
N GLY A 269 6.29 -23.17 -3.97
CA GLY A 269 6.55 -22.16 -5.01
C GLY A 269 5.72 -20.86 -4.91
N GLY A 270 5.89 -19.99 -5.91
CA GLY A 270 5.35 -18.62 -5.92
C GLY A 270 4.22 -18.36 -6.93
N HIS A 271 4.22 -17.19 -7.58
CA HIS A 271 3.09 -16.61 -8.34
C HIS A 271 2.70 -17.35 -9.63
N THR A 272 2.20 -18.59 -9.50
CA THR A 272 1.90 -19.47 -10.62
C THR A 272 0.61 -20.24 -10.45
N GLY A 273 -0.23 -20.20 -11.49
CA GLY A 273 -1.44 -21.02 -11.58
C GLY A 273 -1.16 -22.54 -11.60
N ARG A 274 0.11 -22.99 -11.69
CA ARG A 274 0.47 -24.41 -11.72
C ARG A 274 -0.02 -25.14 -10.46
N TYR A 275 0.46 -24.75 -9.28
CA TYR A 275 0.15 -25.43 -8.02
C TYR A 275 -1.31 -25.23 -7.62
N ALA A 276 -1.83 -24.01 -7.82
CA ALA A 276 -3.25 -23.69 -7.75
C ALA A 276 -4.13 -24.63 -8.62
N GLY A 277 -3.64 -25.01 -9.80
CA GLY A 277 -4.28 -25.94 -10.71
C GLY A 277 -4.08 -27.42 -10.35
N GLU A 278 -2.98 -27.77 -9.68
CA GLU A 278 -2.70 -29.13 -9.14
C GLU A 278 -3.63 -29.44 -7.95
N GLU A 279 -3.86 -28.47 -7.07
CA GLU A 279 -4.78 -28.51 -5.92
C GLU A 279 -6.27 -28.34 -6.30
N PHE A 280 -6.57 -27.89 -7.52
CA PHE A 280 -7.92 -27.49 -7.94
C PHE A 280 -9.03 -28.56 -7.76
N PRO A 281 -8.82 -29.86 -8.06
CA PRO A 281 -9.87 -30.87 -7.85
C PRO A 281 -10.15 -31.11 -6.35
N ALA A 282 -9.13 -31.18 -5.50
CA ALA A 282 -9.26 -31.29 -4.05
C ALA A 282 -10.00 -30.08 -3.45
N ALA A 283 -9.70 -28.89 -3.95
CA ALA A 283 -10.40 -27.66 -3.60
C ALA A 283 -11.89 -27.71 -3.97
N LEU A 284 -12.24 -28.21 -5.15
CA LEU A 284 -13.64 -28.40 -5.57
C LEU A 284 -14.37 -29.45 -4.71
N ARG A 285 -13.74 -30.61 -4.45
CA ARG A 285 -14.28 -31.66 -3.57
C ARG A 285 -14.61 -31.10 -2.19
N TRP A 286 -13.65 -30.39 -1.56
CA TRP A 286 -13.91 -29.71 -0.28
C TRP A 286 -14.98 -28.63 -0.41
N LEU A 287 -15.00 -27.83 -1.48
CA LEU A 287 -15.93 -26.70 -1.63
C LEU A 287 -17.37 -27.17 -1.77
N TRP A 288 -17.64 -28.22 -2.54
CA TRP A 288 -18.99 -28.72 -2.78
C TRP A 288 -19.54 -29.65 -1.69
N ASP A 289 -18.70 -30.31 -0.89
CA ASP A 289 -19.14 -31.09 0.27
C ASP A 289 -19.63 -30.20 1.42
N ASP A 290 -20.95 -30.07 1.60
CA ASP A 290 -21.55 -29.31 2.70
C ASP A 290 -21.33 -29.93 4.11
N SER A 291 -20.69 -31.10 4.23
CA SER A 291 -20.22 -31.66 5.50
C SER A 291 -18.81 -31.20 5.90
N ALA A 292 -17.93 -30.89 4.93
CA ALA A 292 -16.51 -30.58 5.10
C ALA A 292 -16.19 -29.64 6.28
N GLU A 293 -15.19 -29.98 7.08
CA GLU A 293 -14.73 -29.18 8.23
C GLU A 293 -13.79 -28.05 7.82
N SER A 294 -13.54 -27.13 8.75
CA SER A 294 -12.61 -26.00 8.59
C SER A 294 -11.27 -26.30 9.24
N ASP A 295 -10.23 -25.55 8.86
CA ASP A 295 -8.94 -25.66 9.55
C ASP A 295 -9.09 -25.41 11.05
N PRO A 296 -8.47 -26.24 11.91
CA PRO A 296 -8.51 -26.03 13.35
C PRO A 296 -7.83 -24.70 13.73
N ARG A 297 -8.21 -24.16 14.90
CA ARG A 297 -7.42 -23.08 15.51
C ARG A 297 -6.23 -23.69 16.23
N GLU A 298 -5.05 -23.44 15.68
CA GLU A 298 -3.79 -23.75 16.37
C GLU A 298 -3.68 -22.90 17.65
N ASN A 299 -3.28 -23.53 18.76
CA ASN A 299 -2.84 -22.83 19.95
C ASN A 299 -1.33 -22.98 20.07
N LEU A 300 -0.61 -21.96 19.62
CA LEU A 300 0.86 -21.92 19.62
C LEU A 300 1.43 -21.49 20.98
N GLU A 301 0.60 -21.12 21.97
CA GLU A 301 1.07 -20.57 23.25
C GLU A 301 1.84 -21.59 24.12
N THR A 302 3.14 -21.38 24.23
CA THR A 302 4.07 -22.02 25.15
C THR A 302 4.34 -21.12 26.36
N LYS A 303 4.71 -21.74 27.49
CA LYS A 303 4.99 -21.04 28.76
C LYS A 303 6.36 -21.44 29.31
N PRO A 304 7.46 -21.08 28.62
CA PRO A 304 8.82 -21.34 29.10
C PRO A 304 9.09 -20.59 30.41
N ALA A 305 10.01 -21.12 31.22
CA ALA A 305 10.54 -20.37 32.35
C ALA A 305 11.39 -19.19 31.82
N TRP A 306 11.09 -17.97 32.30
CA TRP A 306 11.89 -16.80 31.98
C TRP A 306 13.02 -16.62 32.99
N GLU A 307 14.21 -16.30 32.47
CA GLU A 307 15.37 -15.86 33.23
C GLU A 307 15.86 -14.52 32.65
N PRO A 308 16.40 -13.59 33.47
CA PRO A 308 16.98 -12.36 32.96
C PRO A 308 18.22 -12.65 32.11
N ALA A 309 18.33 -11.99 30.95
CA ALA A 309 19.55 -12.01 30.15
C ALA A 309 20.77 -11.58 31.00
N ALA A 310 21.98 -12.04 30.65
CA ALA A 310 23.18 -11.82 31.47
C ALA A 310 23.56 -10.34 31.67
N ASP A 311 23.09 -9.42 30.81
CA ASP A 311 23.24 -7.97 30.96
C ASP A 311 22.05 -7.29 31.66
N ALA A 312 20.96 -8.02 31.93
CA ALA A 312 19.84 -7.60 32.79
C ALA A 312 20.03 -8.07 34.26
N VAL A 313 21.24 -8.51 34.61
CA VAL A 313 21.69 -8.82 35.97
C VAL A 313 22.75 -7.80 36.39
N ALA A 314 22.57 -7.16 37.55
CA ALA A 314 23.52 -6.18 38.05
C ALA A 314 24.86 -6.86 38.40
N ARG A 315 25.98 -6.20 38.07
CA ARG A 315 27.33 -6.72 38.26
C ARG A 315 28.11 -5.87 39.26
N GLU A 316 28.97 -6.53 40.02
CA GLU A 316 29.91 -5.84 40.92
C GLU A 316 30.91 -5.01 40.11
N GLY A 317 31.30 -3.84 40.63
CA GLY A 317 32.24 -2.92 39.97
C GLY A 317 31.67 -2.09 38.81
N VAL A 318 30.46 -2.39 38.30
CA VAL A 318 29.81 -1.57 37.26
C VAL A 318 29.23 -0.28 37.87
N PRO A 319 29.59 0.91 37.36
CA PRO A 319 29.01 2.18 37.80
C PRO A 319 27.50 2.23 37.57
N GLN A 320 26.73 2.61 38.58
CA GLN A 320 25.26 2.63 38.54
C GLN A 320 24.68 4.03 38.38
N GLY A 321 23.87 4.22 37.34
CA GLY A 321 23.09 5.42 37.09
C GLY A 321 21.95 5.62 38.08
N LYS A 322 21.47 6.87 38.14
CA LYS A 322 20.43 7.33 39.06
C LYS A 322 19.08 7.33 38.36
N LEU A 323 18.14 6.53 38.86
CA LEU A 323 16.73 6.61 38.47
C LEU A 323 16.02 7.64 39.37
N ILE A 324 15.60 8.75 38.77
CA ILE A 324 14.95 9.88 39.44
C ILE A 324 13.46 9.83 39.10
N LYS A 325 12.58 9.81 40.11
CA LYS A 325 11.15 10.02 39.87
C LYS A 325 10.88 11.52 39.73
N MET A 326 10.23 11.92 38.64
CA MET A 326 9.87 13.30 38.37
C MET A 326 8.51 13.65 39.01
N PRO A 327 8.20 14.96 39.18
CA PRO A 327 6.85 15.41 39.52
C PRO A 327 5.81 14.86 38.54
N VAL A 328 4.58 14.60 39.01
CA VAL A 328 3.47 14.14 38.16
C VAL A 328 3.19 15.17 37.08
N TRP A 329 3.13 14.72 35.82
CA TRP A 329 2.94 15.61 34.67
C TRP A 329 1.48 15.63 34.22
N GLU A 330 0.88 16.82 34.22
CA GLU A 330 -0.38 17.13 33.56
C GLU A 330 -0.08 17.73 32.18
N SER A 331 -0.82 17.33 31.15
CA SER A 331 -0.55 17.68 29.75
C SER A 331 -1.58 18.66 29.20
N GLU A 332 -1.13 19.54 28.32
CA GLU A 332 -1.95 20.47 27.54
C GLU A 332 -2.42 19.79 26.24
N ILE A 333 -1.55 19.04 25.56
CA ILE A 333 -1.87 18.29 24.33
C ILE A 333 -2.81 17.09 24.59
N PHE A 334 -2.68 16.46 25.75
CA PHE A 334 -3.61 15.45 26.26
C PHE A 334 -4.33 16.00 27.50
N GLU A 335 -5.17 17.02 27.28
CA GLU A 335 -5.94 17.76 28.29
C GLU A 335 -6.48 16.87 29.44
N ASN A 336 -6.43 17.39 30.66
CA ASN A 336 -7.02 16.78 31.86
C ASN A 336 -6.47 15.36 32.20
N THR A 337 -5.36 14.94 31.58
CA THR A 337 -4.69 13.66 31.92
C THR A 337 -3.39 13.84 32.69
N VAL A 338 -3.16 13.01 33.71
CA VAL A 338 -1.95 13.02 34.57
C VAL A 338 -1.15 11.72 34.46
N ARG A 339 0.20 11.80 34.53
CA ARG A 339 1.11 10.65 34.43
C ARG A 339 2.27 10.67 35.42
N ASP A 340 2.69 9.49 35.86
CA ASP A 340 4.00 9.30 36.50
C ASP A 340 5.08 9.12 35.43
N TRP A 341 6.27 9.70 35.65
CA TRP A 341 7.42 9.51 34.78
C TRP A 341 8.73 9.59 35.57
N TRP A 342 9.81 9.08 34.97
CA TRP A 342 11.14 8.99 35.55
C TRP A 342 12.21 9.39 34.53
N VAL A 343 13.32 9.92 35.01
CA VAL A 343 14.55 10.09 34.23
C VAL A 343 15.63 9.19 34.84
N TYR A 344 16.22 8.33 34.03
CA TYR A 344 17.46 7.63 34.38
C TYR A 344 18.65 8.41 33.80
N VAL A 345 19.63 8.72 34.65
CA VAL A 345 20.87 9.40 34.27
C VAL A 345 22.03 8.42 34.52
N PRO A 346 22.85 8.07 33.51
CA PRO A 346 23.94 7.12 33.67
C PRO A 346 25.04 7.69 34.58
N ALA A 347 25.81 6.82 35.24
CA ALA A 347 26.94 7.24 36.08
C ALA A 347 28.06 7.96 35.30
N GLN A 348 28.11 7.72 33.99
CA GLN A 348 29.04 8.27 33.01
C GLN A 348 28.57 9.57 32.36
N TYR A 349 27.44 10.15 32.80
CA TYR A 349 26.97 11.45 32.30
C TYR A 349 27.91 12.59 32.70
N ASP A 350 28.41 13.32 31.71
CA ASP A 350 29.07 14.62 31.85
C ASP A 350 28.15 15.70 31.26
N ALA A 351 28.11 16.89 31.86
CA ALA A 351 27.38 18.02 31.29
C ALA A 351 28.15 18.66 30.11
N GLY A 352 29.45 18.40 29.98
CA GLY A 352 30.29 18.89 28.88
C GLY A 352 30.10 18.18 27.53
N ASP A 353 29.50 16.98 27.53
CA ASP A 353 29.34 16.12 26.34
C ASP A 353 27.86 15.74 26.16
N PRO A 354 27.20 16.05 25.04
CA PRO A 354 25.76 15.84 24.87
C PRO A 354 25.37 14.36 24.85
N ALA A 355 24.70 13.91 25.92
CA ALA A 355 24.30 12.53 26.10
C ALA A 355 23.26 12.07 25.05
N ALA A 356 23.28 10.77 24.74
CA ALA A 356 22.22 10.15 23.96
C ALA A 356 20.89 10.11 24.75
N LEU A 357 19.78 9.98 24.03
CA LEU A 357 18.42 9.93 24.58
C LEU A 357 17.73 8.61 24.23
N MET A 358 17.02 8.00 25.18
CA MET A 358 16.03 6.98 24.86
C MET A 358 14.71 7.13 25.64
N VAL A 359 13.59 7.26 24.93
CA VAL A 359 12.25 7.36 25.54
C VAL A 359 11.58 5.97 25.63
N PHE A 360 10.95 5.66 26.76
CA PHE A 360 10.29 4.36 27.03
C PHE A 360 8.83 4.50 27.48
N GLN A 361 7.93 3.87 26.73
CA GLN A 361 6.49 3.83 26.98
C GLN A 361 6.11 2.75 28.02
N ASP A 362 5.00 2.94 28.73
CA ASP A 362 4.69 2.20 29.99
C ASP A 362 5.87 2.24 30.99
N GLY A 363 6.57 3.38 31.06
CA GLY A 363 7.92 3.52 31.61
C GLY A 363 8.19 2.91 33.00
N LYS A 364 7.19 2.81 33.89
CA LYS A 364 7.34 2.09 35.16
C LYS A 364 7.80 0.63 34.97
N ARG A 365 7.36 -0.03 33.90
CA ARG A 365 7.74 -1.42 33.57
C ARG A 365 9.18 -1.54 33.09
N PHE A 366 9.69 -0.52 32.41
CA PHE A 366 11.06 -0.45 31.91
C PHE A 366 12.05 -0.02 33.00
N ALA A 367 11.63 0.88 33.90
CA ALA A 367 12.40 1.36 35.03
C ALA A 367 12.60 0.32 36.17
N ASP A 368 11.74 -0.70 36.22
CA ASP A 368 11.75 -1.74 37.26
C ASP A 368 13.01 -2.61 37.19
N LYS A 369 13.89 -2.49 38.19
CA LYS A 369 15.15 -3.26 38.30
C LYS A 369 14.91 -4.73 38.66
N ASP A 370 13.78 -5.08 39.26
CA ASP A 370 13.42 -6.46 39.63
C ASP A 370 12.53 -7.13 38.55
N GLY A 371 11.79 -6.32 37.78
CA GLY A 371 10.91 -6.72 36.70
C GLY A 371 11.61 -7.37 35.49
N ARG A 372 10.92 -7.40 34.34
CA ARG A 372 11.40 -8.10 33.12
C ARG A 372 12.44 -7.29 32.35
N TRP A 373 12.17 -6.01 32.10
CA TRP A 373 12.97 -5.16 31.20
C TRP A 373 14.28 -4.64 31.80
N ARG A 374 14.27 -4.20 33.07
CA ARG A 374 15.46 -3.81 33.84
C ARG A 374 16.35 -2.77 33.15
N VAL A 375 15.76 -1.79 32.45
CA VAL A 375 16.50 -0.82 31.61
C VAL A 375 17.67 -0.17 32.32
N PRO A 376 17.57 0.31 33.58
CA PRO A 376 18.73 0.87 34.28
C PRO A 376 19.91 -0.11 34.37
N ILE A 377 19.67 -1.39 34.67
CA ILE A 377 20.72 -2.41 34.80
C ILE A 377 21.37 -2.71 33.45
N VAL A 378 20.57 -2.78 32.38
CA VAL A 378 21.07 -3.02 31.02
C VAL A 378 21.89 -1.82 30.55
N PHE A 379 21.44 -0.59 30.81
CA PHE A 379 22.18 0.62 30.48
C PHE A 379 23.46 0.74 31.31
N ASP A 380 23.40 0.54 32.64
CA ASP A 380 24.56 0.44 33.55
C ASP A 380 25.63 -0.51 32.94
N ASN A 381 25.22 -1.73 32.59
CA ASN A 381 26.10 -2.80 32.09
C ASN A 381 26.67 -2.57 30.68
N LEU A 382 25.92 -1.98 29.75
CA LEU A 382 26.37 -1.76 28.36
C LEU A 382 27.25 -0.50 28.25
N ILE A 383 26.84 0.60 28.89
CA ILE A 383 27.57 1.88 28.88
C ILE A 383 28.94 1.71 29.56
N ALA A 384 29.00 0.95 30.66
CA ALA A 384 30.27 0.66 31.34
C ALA A 384 31.27 -0.19 30.52
N ARG A 385 30.87 -0.70 29.35
CA ARG A 385 31.73 -1.47 28.43
C ARG A 385 31.91 -0.81 27.06
N GLY A 386 31.31 0.37 26.83
CA GLY A 386 31.31 1.01 25.51
C GLY A 386 30.48 0.29 24.45
N GLU A 387 29.58 -0.61 24.85
CA GLU A 387 28.63 -1.30 23.94
C GLU A 387 27.41 -0.41 23.61
N MET A 388 27.36 0.80 24.18
CA MET A 388 26.31 1.80 24.10
C MET A 388 26.87 3.15 24.59
N PRO A 389 26.57 4.30 23.95
CA PRO A 389 27.02 5.61 24.43
C PRO A 389 26.34 5.99 25.76
N PRO A 390 26.85 6.96 26.54
CA PRO A 390 26.15 7.48 27.71
C PRO A 390 24.74 7.99 27.34
N THR A 391 23.71 7.23 27.73
CA THR A 391 22.31 7.50 27.36
C THR A 391 21.45 7.83 28.58
N ILE A 392 20.79 8.98 28.55
CA ILE A 392 19.71 9.35 29.47
C ILE A 392 18.41 8.68 28.99
N ALA A 393 17.67 8.04 29.90
CA ALA A 393 16.42 7.39 29.57
C ALA A 393 15.22 8.10 30.19
N VAL A 394 14.22 8.45 29.37
CA VAL A 394 12.96 9.08 29.80
C VAL A 394 11.88 8.01 29.83
N LEU A 395 11.47 7.58 31.02
CA LEU A 395 10.56 6.45 31.19
C LEU A 395 9.20 6.98 31.62
N ILE A 396 8.22 6.95 30.70
CA ILE A 396 6.95 7.64 30.86
C ILE A 396 5.75 6.68 30.84
N ASN A 397 4.87 6.79 31.84
CA ASN A 397 3.59 6.07 31.83
C ASN A 397 2.56 6.82 30.96
N PRO A 398 1.58 6.11 30.39
CA PRO A 398 0.44 6.73 29.72
C PRO A 398 -0.43 7.54 30.69
N GLY A 399 -1.00 8.63 30.18
CA GLY A 399 -1.85 9.56 30.91
C GLY A 399 -3.16 8.95 31.40
N HIS A 400 -3.65 9.51 32.50
CA HIS A 400 -4.89 9.11 33.14
C HIS A 400 -5.78 10.33 33.37
N ASP A 401 -6.95 10.32 32.73
CA ASP A 401 -8.05 11.27 32.94
C ASP A 401 -8.36 11.40 34.44
N LYS A 402 -8.19 12.61 34.99
CA LYS A 402 -8.39 12.92 36.41
C LYS A 402 -9.81 12.63 36.91
N ASN A 403 -10.79 12.55 36.00
CA ASN A 403 -12.21 12.35 36.33
C ASN A 403 -12.64 10.87 36.28
N ARG A 404 -11.69 9.91 36.18
CA ARG A 404 -11.98 8.47 36.16
C ARG A 404 -11.22 7.73 37.25
N GLU A 405 -11.79 6.64 37.74
CA GLU A 405 -11.07 5.71 38.65
C GLU A 405 -10.08 4.80 37.89
N ARG A 406 -8.98 4.42 38.54
CA ARG A 406 -7.97 3.49 37.98
C ARG A 406 -8.43 2.03 38.05
N VAL A 407 -9.20 1.58 37.06
CA VAL A 407 -9.59 0.17 36.94
C VAL A 407 -8.34 -0.73 36.83
N ARG A 408 -8.13 -1.62 37.81
CA ARG A 408 -6.97 -2.54 37.92
C ARG A 408 -5.61 -1.80 37.82
N ASN A 409 -5.50 -0.61 38.39
CA ASN A 409 -4.32 0.27 38.35
C ASN A 409 -3.87 0.71 36.94
N LYS A 410 -4.67 0.48 35.89
CA LYS A 410 -4.35 0.95 34.54
C LYS A 410 -4.63 2.45 34.39
N SER A 411 -3.86 3.13 33.56
CA SER A 411 -4.20 4.47 33.08
C SER A 411 -5.31 4.40 32.02
N SER A 412 -6.24 5.36 32.04
CA SER A 412 -7.41 5.37 31.17
C SER A 412 -7.11 5.75 29.72
N ASN A 413 -6.07 6.54 29.45
CA ASN A 413 -5.81 7.10 28.13
C ASN A 413 -4.85 6.26 27.25
N ARG A 414 -4.25 5.18 27.80
CA ARG A 414 -3.14 4.44 27.17
C ARG A 414 -3.34 4.13 25.69
N SER A 415 -4.48 3.56 25.30
CA SER A 415 -4.69 3.22 23.88
C SER A 415 -4.91 4.45 22.99
N PHE A 416 -5.50 5.51 23.52
CA PHE A 416 -5.71 6.76 22.78
C PHE A 416 -4.39 7.51 22.55
N GLU A 417 -3.49 7.51 23.54
CA GLU A 417 -2.13 8.07 23.39
C GLU A 417 -1.22 7.20 22.52
N TYR A 418 -1.30 5.87 22.66
CA TYR A 418 -0.27 4.98 22.11
C TYR A 418 -0.65 4.33 20.77
N ASP A 419 -1.90 3.93 20.53
CA ASP A 419 -2.29 3.25 19.28
C ASP A 419 -2.91 4.19 18.23
N SER A 420 -3.15 5.48 18.54
CA SER A 420 -3.59 6.48 17.55
C SER A 420 -2.41 6.91 16.67
N LEU A 421 -2.66 7.11 15.38
CA LEU A 421 -1.65 7.53 14.39
C LEU A 421 -1.53 9.07 14.33
N GLY A 422 -0.45 9.57 13.73
CA GLY A 422 -0.21 11.00 13.57
C GLY A 422 0.54 11.64 14.74
N ASP A 423 0.82 12.94 14.60
CA ASP A 423 1.84 13.67 15.37
C ASP A 423 1.55 13.84 16.87
N ARG A 424 0.32 13.61 17.34
CA ARG A 424 -0.14 14.10 18.65
C ARG A 424 0.71 13.57 19.82
N TYR A 425 1.22 12.34 19.71
CA TYR A 425 2.10 11.79 20.74
C TYR A 425 3.55 12.29 20.64
N SER A 426 4.11 12.43 19.44
CA SER A 426 5.47 12.98 19.30
C SER A 426 5.52 14.47 19.67
N ARG A 427 4.48 15.24 19.32
CA ARG A 427 4.28 16.61 19.80
C ARG A 427 4.18 16.68 21.33
N PHE A 428 3.44 15.78 21.98
CA PHE A 428 3.46 15.67 23.45
C PHE A 428 4.86 15.39 24.02
N LEU A 429 5.70 14.58 23.36
CA LEU A 429 7.10 14.42 23.80
C LEU A 429 7.94 15.68 23.59
N LEU A 430 7.80 16.34 22.43
CA LEU A 430 8.68 17.42 21.98
C LEU A 430 8.30 18.81 22.53
N GLU A 431 7.01 19.09 22.71
CA GLU A 431 6.50 20.37 23.22
C GLU A 431 6.45 20.40 24.76
N GLU A 432 6.26 19.25 25.43
CA GLU A 432 6.09 19.20 26.89
C GLU A 432 7.24 18.48 27.62
N ILE A 433 7.52 17.20 27.28
CA ILE A 433 8.32 16.32 28.15
C ILE A 433 9.84 16.51 27.96
N LEU A 434 10.32 16.55 26.72
CA LEU A 434 11.76 16.67 26.44
C LEU A 434 12.33 18.03 26.85
N PRO A 435 11.66 19.18 26.66
CA PRO A 435 12.12 20.48 27.20
C PRO A 435 12.32 20.46 28.73
N ALA A 436 11.49 19.70 29.47
CA ALA A 436 11.63 19.52 30.91
C ALA A 436 12.85 18.65 31.31
N VAL A 437 13.42 17.89 30.38
CA VAL A 437 14.65 17.09 30.56
C VAL A 437 15.87 17.89 30.08
N GLU A 438 15.80 18.48 28.89
CA GLU A 438 16.86 19.26 28.24
C GLU A 438 17.22 20.54 29.05
N SER A 439 16.27 21.10 29.81
CA SER A 439 16.53 22.17 30.77
C SER A 439 17.34 21.75 32.02
N GLN A 440 17.57 20.45 32.22
CA GLN A 440 18.33 19.90 33.34
C GLN A 440 19.58 19.11 32.91
N TYR A 441 19.61 18.59 31.67
CA TYR A 441 20.66 17.71 31.17
C TYR A 441 21.06 18.07 29.74
N ASN A 442 22.36 18.04 29.45
CA ASN A 442 22.89 18.18 28.10
C ASN A 442 22.58 16.90 27.31
N VAL A 443 21.60 16.98 26.41
CA VAL A 443 21.11 15.88 25.58
C VAL A 443 21.31 16.26 24.12
N SER A 444 21.85 15.34 23.32
CA SER A 444 22.15 15.61 21.92
C SER A 444 20.88 15.92 21.12
N PRO A 445 20.88 16.96 20.26
CA PRO A 445 19.81 17.23 19.30
C PRO A 445 19.89 16.33 18.05
N ASP A 446 21.00 15.60 17.86
CA ASP A 446 21.18 14.72 16.71
C ASP A 446 20.21 13.52 16.76
N PRO A 447 19.34 13.31 15.76
CA PRO A 447 18.48 12.14 15.72
C PRO A 447 19.26 10.81 15.75
N ALA A 448 20.51 10.76 15.28
CA ALA A 448 21.37 9.58 15.43
C ALA A 448 21.69 9.26 16.91
N MET A 449 21.61 10.24 17.80
CA MET A 449 21.75 10.08 19.25
C MET A 449 20.40 9.97 20.00
N ARG A 450 19.27 9.91 19.28
CA ARG A 450 17.91 9.82 19.84
C ARG A 450 17.20 8.52 19.45
N ALA A 451 16.67 7.83 20.45
CA ALA A 451 15.93 6.57 20.32
C ALA A 451 14.60 6.59 21.09
N ILE A 452 13.70 5.69 20.74
CA ILE A 452 12.43 5.47 21.42
C ILE A 452 12.04 3.99 21.40
N GLY A 453 11.36 3.51 22.44
CA GLY A 453 11.05 2.09 22.59
C GLY A 453 9.85 1.75 23.44
N GLY A 454 9.29 0.57 23.18
CA GLY A 454 8.21 0.03 24.01
C GLY A 454 7.83 -1.41 23.64
N SER A 455 6.70 -1.84 24.19
CA SER A 455 6.11 -3.15 23.92
C SER A 455 4.59 -3.06 23.89
N SER A 456 3.91 -3.93 23.13
CA SER A 456 2.47 -3.82 22.88
C SER A 456 2.16 -2.43 22.26
N SER A 457 1.14 -1.72 22.74
CA SER A 457 0.89 -0.32 22.32
C SER A 457 2.11 0.61 22.48
N GLY A 458 3.00 0.36 23.44
CA GLY A 458 4.22 1.16 23.59
C GLY A 458 5.17 1.03 22.39
N ALA A 459 5.11 -0.08 21.65
CA ALA A 459 5.91 -0.33 20.47
C ALA A 459 5.36 0.34 19.20
N ILE A 460 4.03 0.28 18.95
CA ILE A 460 3.46 1.07 17.85
C ILE A 460 3.65 2.57 18.15
N CYS A 461 3.46 3.01 19.39
CA CYS A 461 3.69 4.39 19.81
C CYS A 461 5.13 4.86 19.55
N ALA A 462 6.13 4.00 19.83
CA ALA A 462 7.53 4.26 19.50
C ALA A 462 7.74 4.38 17.99
N PHE A 463 7.13 3.50 17.19
CA PHE A 463 7.20 3.58 15.74
C PHE A 463 6.48 4.83 15.19
N THR A 464 5.29 5.16 15.66
CA THR A 464 4.52 6.36 15.29
C THR A 464 5.36 7.61 15.52
N ALA A 465 5.96 7.77 16.70
CA ALA A 465 6.74 8.97 17.02
C ALA A 465 7.96 9.14 16.10
N ALA A 466 8.70 8.06 15.83
CA ALA A 466 9.82 8.08 14.87
C ALA A 466 9.37 8.18 13.41
N TRP A 467 8.18 7.70 13.08
CA TRP A 467 7.60 7.83 11.74
C TRP A 467 7.18 9.27 11.45
N GLU A 468 6.49 9.95 12.37
CA GLU A 468 6.06 11.33 12.16
C GLU A 468 7.19 12.35 12.39
N GLN A 469 8.21 12.02 13.19
CA GLN A 469 9.35 12.90 13.52
C GLN A 469 10.71 12.15 13.39
N PRO A 470 11.10 11.69 12.18
CA PRO A 470 12.35 10.96 11.96
C PRO A 470 13.61 11.81 12.23
N GLU A 471 13.49 13.13 12.08
CA GLU A 471 14.51 14.13 12.48
C GLU A 471 14.65 14.31 14.00
N GLN A 472 13.77 13.67 14.80
CA GLN A 472 13.87 13.63 16.26
C GLN A 472 14.17 12.24 16.83
N PHE A 473 13.81 11.15 16.13
CA PHE A 473 14.06 9.78 16.61
C PHE A 473 14.48 8.84 15.47
N SER A 474 15.79 8.58 15.32
CA SER A 474 16.28 7.65 14.28
C SER A 474 16.21 6.16 14.67
N LYS A 475 15.87 5.82 15.93
CA LYS A 475 16.02 4.45 16.47
C LYS A 475 14.76 4.01 17.20
N VAL A 476 14.19 2.88 16.80
CA VAL A 476 12.96 2.31 17.35
C VAL A 476 13.20 0.91 17.93
N TYR A 477 12.78 0.69 19.19
CA TYR A 477 12.64 -0.64 19.77
C TYR A 477 11.16 -1.06 19.86
N SER A 478 10.83 -2.17 19.20
CA SER A 478 9.50 -2.79 19.19
C SER A 478 9.54 -4.21 19.75
N SER A 479 8.51 -4.60 20.50
CA SER A 479 8.27 -6.01 20.85
C SER A 479 6.79 -6.29 21.11
N VAL A 480 6.28 -7.38 20.52
CA VAL A 480 4.85 -7.76 20.45
C VAL A 480 3.98 -6.58 20.03
N GLY A 481 4.33 -5.98 18.88
CA GLY A 481 3.83 -4.66 18.45
C GLY A 481 2.35 -4.64 18.04
N SER A 482 1.60 -3.60 18.41
CA SER A 482 0.16 -3.51 18.16
C SER A 482 -0.23 -2.99 16.76
N PHE A 483 0.51 -3.37 15.70
CA PHE A 483 0.27 -2.98 14.29
C PHE A 483 -1.00 -3.62 13.66
N THR A 484 -2.07 -3.76 14.46
CA THR A 484 -3.36 -4.35 14.11
C THR A 484 -4.42 -3.26 13.91
N HIS A 485 -5.69 -3.62 13.69
CA HIS A 485 -6.80 -2.67 13.52
C HIS A 485 -7.17 -1.89 14.79
N LEU A 486 -6.36 -2.04 15.86
CA LEU A 486 -6.38 -1.22 17.06
C LEU A 486 -6.07 0.25 16.68
N ARG A 487 -7.12 1.06 16.52
CA ARG A 487 -7.07 2.48 16.09
C ARG A 487 -6.39 2.73 14.72
N GLY A 488 -6.25 1.69 13.91
CA GLY A 488 -5.74 1.78 12.53
C GLY A 488 -4.25 1.46 12.34
N GLY A 489 -3.58 0.88 13.33
CA GLY A 489 -2.16 0.49 13.24
C GLY A 489 -1.82 -0.46 12.07
N ASN A 490 -2.79 -1.24 11.61
CA ASN A 490 -2.68 -2.10 10.41
C ASN A 490 -2.50 -1.34 9.09
N ALA A 491 -2.63 -0.01 9.08
CA ALA A 491 -2.27 0.82 7.94
C ALA A 491 -0.73 0.88 7.73
N TYR A 492 0.08 0.75 8.78
CA TYR A 492 1.54 1.00 8.68
C TYR A 492 2.27 0.14 7.65
N PRO A 493 2.08 -1.19 7.55
CA PRO A 493 2.71 -2.00 6.51
C PRO A 493 2.41 -1.49 5.08
N GLY A 494 1.21 -0.97 4.85
CA GLY A 494 0.80 -0.39 3.56
C GLY A 494 1.27 1.04 3.33
N LEU A 495 1.62 1.78 4.39
CA LEU A 495 2.21 3.11 4.34
C LEU A 495 3.72 3.06 4.09
N VAL A 496 4.43 2.17 4.80
CA VAL A 496 5.87 1.95 4.64
C VAL A 496 6.22 1.72 3.17
N ARG A 497 5.51 0.83 2.46
CA ARG A 497 5.77 0.53 1.03
C ARG A 497 5.41 1.66 0.05
N LYS A 498 4.68 2.68 0.47
CA LYS A 498 4.16 3.75 -0.40
C LYS A 498 4.58 5.16 0.05
N THR A 499 5.57 5.24 0.93
CA THR A 499 6.23 6.48 1.34
C THR A 499 7.72 6.26 1.18
N GLU A 500 8.43 7.30 0.77
CA GLU A 500 9.90 7.31 0.71
C GLU A 500 10.54 6.80 2.02
N PRO A 501 11.63 5.99 1.96
CA PRO A 501 12.32 5.50 3.15
C PRO A 501 12.76 6.63 4.10
N LYS A 502 12.16 6.67 5.29
CA LYS A 502 12.56 7.59 6.37
C LYS A 502 13.85 7.07 7.03
N PRO A 503 14.73 7.95 7.53
CA PRO A 503 16.04 7.57 8.12
C PRO A 503 15.89 6.97 9.54
N ILE A 504 15.10 5.91 9.67
CA ILE A 504 14.81 5.23 10.93
C ILE A 504 15.28 3.76 10.91
N ARG A 505 15.92 3.35 12.00
CA ARG A 505 16.41 2.01 12.29
C ARG A 505 15.44 1.33 13.26
N VAL A 506 14.98 0.12 12.94
CA VAL A 506 13.92 -0.56 13.70
C VAL A 506 14.38 -1.94 14.17
N TYR A 507 14.41 -2.13 15.48
CA TYR A 507 14.54 -3.47 16.08
C TYR A 507 13.16 -3.99 16.49
N MET A 508 12.87 -5.24 16.15
CA MET A 508 11.60 -5.92 16.43
C MET A 508 11.87 -7.28 17.10
N ALA A 509 11.16 -7.58 18.19
CA ALA A 509 11.16 -8.90 18.86
C ALA A 509 9.74 -9.42 19.11
N ASP A 510 9.30 -10.35 18.26
CA ASP A 510 7.90 -10.80 18.15
C ASP A 510 7.80 -12.33 18.08
N THR A 511 6.57 -12.86 18.17
CA THR A 511 6.32 -14.29 18.42
C THR A 511 5.02 -14.82 17.80
N SER A 512 4.98 -16.12 17.48
CA SER A 512 3.77 -16.79 16.95
C SER A 512 2.68 -17.04 18.00
N GLY A 513 3.02 -17.08 19.29
CA GLY A 513 2.07 -17.21 20.40
C GLY A 513 1.40 -15.89 20.84
N ASP A 514 1.58 -14.81 20.07
CA ASP A 514 0.95 -13.51 20.31
C ASP A 514 -0.56 -13.53 19.98
N ILE A 515 -1.29 -12.47 20.35
CA ILE A 515 -2.75 -12.40 20.36
C ILE A 515 -3.38 -12.52 18.96
N ASP A 516 -4.43 -13.34 18.84
CA ASP A 516 -5.41 -13.28 17.76
C ASP A 516 -6.78 -12.84 18.32
N ASN A 517 -7.26 -11.65 17.95
CA ASN A 517 -8.48 -11.07 18.51
C ASN A 517 -9.30 -10.22 17.51
N ALA A 518 -10.32 -9.50 18.02
CA ALA A 518 -11.23 -8.68 17.21
C ALA A 518 -10.54 -7.54 16.40
N PHE A 519 -9.30 -7.20 16.73
CA PHE A 519 -8.51 -6.15 16.06
C PHE A 519 -7.50 -6.73 15.06
N GLY A 520 -7.13 -8.01 15.17
CA GLY A 520 -6.18 -8.64 14.25
C GLY A 520 -5.44 -9.85 14.84
N SER A 521 -4.63 -10.49 13.99
CA SER A 521 -3.56 -11.40 14.41
C SER A 521 -2.29 -10.58 14.60
N TRP A 522 -1.80 -10.50 15.83
CA TRP A 522 -0.56 -9.80 16.18
C TRP A 522 0.69 -10.51 15.60
N PRO A 523 0.77 -11.86 15.54
CA PRO A 523 1.82 -12.56 14.80
C PRO A 523 1.92 -12.13 13.33
N TRP A 524 0.79 -12.09 12.61
CA TRP A 524 0.77 -11.74 11.18
C TRP A 524 1.01 -10.25 10.96
N ALA A 525 0.49 -9.37 11.84
CA ALA A 525 0.73 -7.94 11.76
C ALA A 525 2.22 -7.58 11.90
N ASN A 526 2.94 -8.17 12.86
CA ASN A 526 4.36 -7.91 13.04
C ASN A 526 5.21 -8.50 11.91
N ARG A 527 4.91 -9.72 11.43
CA ARG A 527 5.55 -10.29 10.22
C ARG A 527 5.33 -9.40 8.98
N ARG A 528 4.10 -8.92 8.75
CA ARG A 528 3.76 -7.98 7.65
C ARG A 528 4.50 -6.64 7.78
N MET A 529 4.68 -6.13 9.00
CA MET A 529 5.40 -4.89 9.26
C MET A 529 6.90 -5.04 8.97
N ALA A 530 7.55 -6.06 9.53
CA ALA A 530 8.95 -6.37 9.29
C ALA A 530 9.24 -6.63 7.79
N SER A 531 8.37 -7.38 7.12
CA SER A 531 8.43 -7.62 5.67
C SER A 531 8.36 -6.32 4.86
N SER A 532 7.54 -5.35 5.27
CA SER A 532 7.39 -4.07 4.57
C SER A 532 8.56 -3.12 4.80
N LEU A 533 9.13 -3.12 6.02
CA LEU A 533 10.40 -2.43 6.31
C LEU A 533 11.55 -3.02 5.48
N LYS A 534 11.65 -4.36 5.40
CA LYS A 534 12.68 -5.05 4.59
C LYS A 534 12.56 -4.73 3.11
N TYR A 535 11.34 -4.78 2.54
CA TYR A 535 11.10 -4.46 1.12
C TYR A 535 11.59 -3.06 0.77
N MET A 536 11.27 -2.05 1.60
CA MET A 536 11.72 -0.67 1.40
C MET A 536 13.18 -0.39 1.83
N GLY A 537 13.99 -1.43 2.04
CA GLY A 537 15.42 -1.31 2.35
C GLY A 537 15.75 -0.65 3.70
N TYR A 538 14.80 -0.56 4.64
CA TYR A 538 15.06 0.01 5.97
C TYR A 538 16.12 -0.78 6.74
N ASP A 539 16.82 -0.11 7.66
CA ASP A 539 17.70 -0.74 8.64
C ASP A 539 16.83 -1.46 9.69
N VAL A 540 16.46 -2.71 9.42
CA VAL A 540 15.53 -3.51 10.24
C VAL A 540 16.14 -4.82 10.69
N ARG A 541 15.93 -5.16 11.97
CA ARG A 541 16.20 -6.50 12.52
C ARG A 541 14.93 -7.04 13.18
N PHE A 542 14.52 -8.23 12.74
CA PHE A 542 13.32 -8.92 13.20
C PHE A 542 13.72 -10.26 13.83
N ASP A 543 13.86 -10.26 15.15
CA ASP A 543 14.18 -11.45 15.92
C ASP A 543 12.87 -12.16 16.29
N TRP A 544 12.64 -13.35 15.73
CA TRP A 544 11.39 -14.10 15.92
C TRP A 544 11.54 -15.29 16.86
N ALA A 545 10.50 -15.61 17.63
CA ALA A 545 10.39 -16.85 18.38
C ALA A 545 9.06 -17.57 18.12
N GLU A 546 9.10 -18.91 18.16
CA GLU A 546 7.87 -19.70 18.15
C GLU A 546 7.27 -19.76 19.57
N GLY A 547 5.97 -19.48 19.65
CA GLY A 547 5.10 -19.83 20.76
C GLY A 547 5.23 -19.04 22.06
N TYR A 548 6.02 -17.97 22.17
CA TYR A 548 5.94 -17.10 23.35
C TYR A 548 4.61 -16.35 23.36
N ALA A 549 3.97 -16.25 24.53
CA ALA A 549 2.72 -15.51 24.72
C ALA A 549 2.89 -13.98 24.55
N HIS A 550 1.77 -13.22 24.52
CA HIS A 550 1.79 -11.76 24.62
C HIS A 550 2.24 -11.28 26.01
N ASN A 551 3.56 -11.29 26.23
CA ASN A 551 4.19 -10.86 27.46
C ASN A 551 5.56 -10.21 27.16
N ALA A 552 6.31 -9.87 28.20
CA ALA A 552 7.61 -9.22 28.06
C ALA A 552 8.80 -10.21 27.96
N ASP A 553 8.56 -11.52 27.98
CA ASP A 553 9.59 -12.51 28.33
C ASP A 553 10.60 -12.66 27.19
N TYR A 554 10.12 -12.82 25.97
CA TYR A 554 10.98 -12.88 24.78
C TYR A 554 11.64 -11.52 24.48
N GLY A 555 10.86 -10.44 24.48
CA GLY A 555 11.36 -9.09 24.22
C GLY A 555 12.45 -8.65 25.19
N SER A 556 12.27 -8.90 26.49
CA SER A 556 13.27 -8.56 27.52
C SER A 556 14.52 -9.43 27.46
N ALA A 557 14.41 -10.71 27.10
CA ALA A 557 15.57 -11.57 26.85
C ALA A 557 16.41 -11.07 25.66
N ARG A 558 15.77 -10.45 24.65
CA ARG A 558 16.42 -9.83 23.49
C ARG A 558 16.86 -8.37 23.69
N PHE A 559 16.39 -7.70 24.73
CA PHE A 559 16.58 -6.26 24.91
C PHE A 559 18.05 -5.79 24.94
N PRO A 560 19.01 -6.48 25.60
CA PRO A 560 20.42 -6.07 25.54
C PRO A 560 21.03 -6.15 24.13
N ASP A 561 20.69 -7.18 23.36
CA ASP A 561 21.15 -7.32 21.97
C ASP A 561 20.49 -6.30 21.04
N ALA A 562 19.25 -5.92 21.34
CA ALA A 562 18.57 -4.82 20.68
C ALA A 562 19.27 -3.48 20.92
N MET A 563 19.71 -3.20 22.16
CA MET A 563 20.43 -1.96 22.47
C MET A 563 21.76 -1.91 21.72
N ARG A 564 22.58 -2.98 21.77
CA ARG A 564 23.82 -3.10 20.97
C ARG A 564 23.57 -2.81 19.49
N TRP A 565 22.53 -3.42 18.92
CA TRP A 565 22.25 -3.34 17.49
C TRP A 565 21.66 -1.98 17.07
N LEU A 566 20.88 -1.31 17.94
CA LEU A 566 20.38 0.04 17.71
C LEU A 566 21.50 1.08 17.79
N TRP A 567 22.34 1.00 18.83
CA TRP A 567 23.44 1.95 19.10
C TRP A 567 24.73 1.67 18.32
N ARG A 568 24.74 0.66 17.43
CA ARG A 568 25.90 0.32 16.60
C ARG A 568 26.26 1.47 15.64
N GLU A 569 27.56 1.73 15.49
CA GLU A 569 28.11 2.79 14.64
C GLU A 569 27.97 2.52 13.13
N GLN A 570 27.78 1.26 12.72
CA GLN A 570 27.73 0.93 11.29
C GLN A 570 26.52 1.62 10.61
N THR A 571 26.82 2.37 9.56
CA THR A 571 25.83 2.82 8.57
C THR A 571 25.20 1.63 7.87
N HIS A 572 23.95 1.79 7.43
CA HIS A 572 23.22 0.79 6.67
C HIS A 572 23.12 1.21 5.21
N GLU A 573 23.49 0.31 4.30
CA GLU A 573 23.31 0.48 2.86
C GLU A 573 22.00 -0.23 2.47
N PRO A 574 20.97 0.50 2.00
CA PRO A 574 19.68 -0.09 1.67
C PRO A 574 19.78 -1.16 0.57
N PRO A 575 19.42 -2.43 0.83
CA PRO A 575 19.28 -3.41 -0.24
C PRO A 575 18.02 -3.07 -1.04
N ILE A 576 18.21 -2.68 -2.30
CA ILE A 576 17.10 -2.50 -3.25
C ILE A 576 16.86 -3.86 -3.92
N ASP A 577 15.71 -4.46 -3.64
CA ASP A 577 15.25 -5.70 -4.26
C ASP A 577 13.79 -5.53 -4.72
N THR A 578 13.61 -5.51 -6.04
CA THR A 578 12.30 -5.40 -6.69
C THR A 578 12.05 -6.62 -7.59
N SER A 579 12.66 -7.77 -7.29
CA SER A 579 12.53 -8.99 -8.10
C SER A 579 11.10 -9.54 -8.14
N ASP A 580 10.34 -9.33 -7.06
CA ASP A 580 8.92 -9.70 -6.93
C ASP A 580 7.94 -8.65 -7.51
N ASP A 581 8.41 -7.45 -7.87
CA ASP A 581 7.55 -6.43 -8.48
C ASP A 581 7.19 -6.83 -9.92
N LEU A 582 5.89 -6.95 -10.20
CA LEU A 582 5.42 -7.32 -11.53
C LEU A 582 5.76 -6.20 -12.54
N ARG A 583 5.83 -6.50 -13.84
CA ARG A 583 6.21 -5.54 -14.91
C ARG A 583 5.39 -4.23 -14.93
N GLY A 584 4.23 -4.17 -14.29
CA GLY A 584 3.40 -2.96 -14.12
C GLY A 584 3.45 -2.32 -12.72
N ASP A 585 4.18 -2.89 -11.77
CA ASP A 585 4.25 -2.43 -10.37
C ASP A 585 5.35 -1.37 -10.25
N LEU A 586 5.01 -0.13 -10.60
CA LEU A 586 5.97 0.96 -10.78
C LEU A 586 6.40 1.60 -9.43
N THR A 587 7.05 0.78 -8.60
CA THR A 587 7.50 1.08 -7.23
C THR A 587 8.41 2.31 -7.12
N LEU A 588 8.32 2.99 -5.96
CA LEU A 588 9.25 4.06 -5.58
C LEU A 588 10.71 3.60 -5.63
N LEU A 589 11.01 2.33 -5.34
CA LEU A 589 12.38 1.81 -5.31
C LEU A 589 13.08 1.85 -6.67
N ASN A 590 12.32 1.84 -7.77
CA ASN A 590 12.85 1.98 -9.13
C ASN A 590 12.79 3.43 -9.65
N LEU A 591 12.22 4.37 -8.89
CA LEU A 591 12.04 5.78 -9.26
C LEU A 591 12.95 6.71 -8.44
N LEU A 592 13.15 6.41 -7.16
CA LEU A 592 14.01 7.16 -6.27
C LEU A 592 15.49 6.85 -6.58
N ILE A 593 16.32 7.89 -6.61
CA ILE A 593 17.78 7.74 -6.69
C ILE A 593 18.35 7.89 -5.27
N PRO A 594 19.12 6.92 -4.76
CA PRO A 594 19.69 7.00 -3.41
C PRO A 594 20.47 8.30 -3.15
N GLY A 595 20.15 8.99 -2.06
CA GLY A 595 20.75 10.26 -1.67
C GLY A 595 20.20 11.51 -2.38
N GLN A 596 19.36 11.38 -3.40
CA GLN A 596 18.71 12.51 -4.07
C GLN A 596 17.43 12.94 -3.37
N SER A 597 17.22 14.25 -3.20
CA SER A 597 16.05 14.84 -2.52
C SER A 597 15.56 16.09 -3.27
N TRP A 598 14.72 16.91 -2.65
CA TRP A 598 14.28 18.19 -3.20
C TRP A 598 15.41 19.24 -3.17
N GLU A 599 15.74 19.78 -4.35
CA GLU A 599 16.58 20.95 -4.54
C GLU A 599 15.71 22.21 -4.68
N VAL A 600 16.18 23.35 -4.15
CA VAL A 600 15.54 24.67 -4.35
C VAL A 600 15.86 25.17 -5.77
N VAL A 601 14.85 25.71 -6.45
CA VAL A 601 14.96 26.35 -7.79
C VAL A 601 14.64 27.84 -7.74
N ALA A 602 13.70 28.24 -6.86
CA ALA A 602 13.38 29.64 -6.60
C ALA A 602 12.77 29.80 -5.21
N GLU A 603 13.06 30.90 -4.54
CA GLU A 603 12.43 31.31 -3.28
C GLU A 603 11.80 32.71 -3.43
N GLU A 604 11.17 33.21 -2.35
CA GLU A 604 10.50 34.52 -2.26
C GLU A 604 9.39 34.82 -3.31
N VAL A 605 8.98 33.81 -4.09
CA VAL A 605 7.85 33.88 -5.03
C VAL A 605 6.56 34.18 -4.26
N GLY A 606 5.72 35.10 -4.76
CA GLY A 606 4.50 35.53 -4.09
C GLY A 606 3.44 34.43 -3.95
N PHE A 607 3.16 33.72 -5.05
CA PHE A 607 2.48 32.42 -5.06
C PHE A 607 2.82 31.64 -6.33
N ALA A 608 3.61 30.58 -6.22
CA ALA A 608 4.03 29.75 -7.35
C ALA A 608 2.92 28.78 -7.77
N ASP A 609 2.61 28.76 -9.07
CA ASP A 609 1.62 27.85 -9.67
C ASP A 609 1.90 27.62 -11.17
N ALA A 610 1.01 26.88 -11.86
CA ALA A 610 1.03 26.71 -13.32
C ALA A 610 2.35 26.11 -13.87
N ALA A 611 2.80 25.00 -13.28
CA ALA A 611 4.01 24.28 -13.69
C ALA A 611 3.84 23.61 -15.07
N CYS A 612 4.65 23.97 -16.06
CA CYS A 612 4.68 23.30 -17.38
C CYS A 612 6.11 23.16 -17.94
N SER A 613 6.27 22.44 -19.05
CA SER A 613 7.57 22.18 -19.69
C SER A 613 7.47 22.23 -21.22
N ASP A 614 8.52 22.68 -21.91
CA ASP A 614 8.63 22.54 -23.38
C ASP A 614 9.39 21.26 -23.80
N GLN A 615 9.41 20.99 -25.12
CA GLN A 615 10.05 19.79 -25.68
C GLN A 615 11.58 19.74 -25.48
N ASP A 616 12.22 20.89 -25.29
CA ASP A 616 13.66 21.00 -24.98
C ASP A 616 13.94 20.75 -23.48
N GLY A 617 12.89 20.62 -22.64
CA GLY A 617 12.99 20.37 -21.22
C GLY A 617 13.12 21.62 -20.36
N ASN A 618 12.84 22.83 -20.88
CA ASN A 618 12.80 24.02 -20.03
C ASN A 618 11.55 24.01 -19.15
N PHE A 619 11.69 24.41 -17.90
CA PHE A 619 10.60 24.50 -16.92
C PHE A 619 9.99 25.90 -16.91
N TYR A 620 8.67 25.99 -16.77
CA TYR A 620 7.94 27.26 -16.68
C TYR A 620 6.96 27.23 -15.49
N PHE A 621 6.75 28.39 -14.87
CA PHE A 621 5.76 28.60 -13.81
C PHE A 621 5.28 30.04 -13.77
N SER A 622 4.16 30.30 -13.09
CA SER A 622 3.67 31.65 -12.82
C SER A 622 3.78 32.03 -11.34
N ASP A 623 4.15 33.28 -11.07
CA ASP A 623 3.85 33.93 -9.80
C ASP A 623 2.48 34.62 -9.92
N MET A 624 1.48 34.08 -9.25
CA MET A 624 0.11 34.60 -9.29
C MET A 624 -0.09 35.88 -8.46
N ARG A 625 0.86 36.26 -7.60
CA ARG A 625 0.75 37.43 -6.71
C ARG A 625 1.69 38.58 -7.06
N ALA A 626 2.83 38.30 -7.68
CA ALA A 626 3.64 39.29 -8.39
C ALA A 626 3.62 38.94 -9.90
N PRO A 627 2.57 39.33 -10.66
CA PRO A 627 2.22 38.77 -11.96
C PRO A 627 3.39 38.63 -12.95
N ALA A 628 3.93 37.42 -13.04
CA ALA A 628 4.99 37.04 -13.95
C ALA A 628 4.88 35.55 -14.32
N ILE A 629 5.31 35.22 -15.53
CA ILE A 629 5.65 33.86 -15.96
C ILE A 629 7.16 33.81 -16.09
N TYR A 630 7.78 32.81 -15.48
CA TYR A 630 9.22 32.57 -15.47
C TYR A 630 9.57 31.33 -16.28
N ARG A 631 10.77 31.31 -16.84
CA ARG A 631 11.42 30.13 -17.41
C ARG A 631 12.69 29.80 -16.63
N HIS A 632 12.85 28.55 -16.22
CA HIS A 632 14.13 27.97 -15.80
C HIS A 632 14.62 27.02 -16.91
N ARG A 633 15.92 27.05 -17.20
CA ARG A 633 16.47 26.44 -18.42
C ARG A 633 16.71 24.94 -18.27
N ALA A 634 16.59 24.21 -19.39
CA ALA A 634 16.80 22.77 -19.45
C ALA A 634 18.23 22.37 -19.02
N ASP A 635 19.24 23.20 -19.30
CA ASP A 635 20.63 23.02 -18.86
C ASP A 635 20.83 23.12 -17.33
N ASN A 636 19.75 23.34 -16.58
CA ASN A 636 19.66 23.39 -15.14
C ASN A 636 20.54 24.46 -14.47
N GLN A 637 20.92 25.51 -15.22
CA GLN A 637 21.84 26.56 -14.77
C GLN A 637 21.19 27.96 -14.71
N GLY A 638 21.32 28.60 -13.55
CA GLY A 638 20.95 29.99 -13.31
C GLY A 638 19.53 30.19 -12.79
N GLU A 639 19.26 31.40 -12.31
CA GLU A 639 17.95 31.81 -11.78
C GLU A 639 16.86 31.84 -12.88
N PRO A 640 15.59 31.59 -12.55
CA PRO A 640 14.49 31.68 -13.51
C PRO A 640 14.32 33.10 -14.10
N GLU A 641 14.18 33.20 -15.42
CA GLU A 641 14.06 34.46 -16.15
C GLU A 641 12.58 34.78 -16.48
N SER A 642 12.12 36.01 -16.23
CA SER A 642 10.75 36.42 -16.52
C SER A 642 10.52 36.60 -18.03
N ILE A 643 9.59 35.84 -18.61
CA ILE A 643 9.24 35.89 -20.04
C ILE A 643 8.01 36.77 -20.34
N ALA A 644 7.10 36.93 -19.39
CA ALA A 644 5.91 37.78 -19.54
C ALA A 644 5.36 38.25 -18.17
N PRO A 645 4.90 39.51 -18.03
CA PRO A 645 4.32 40.04 -16.79
C PRO A 645 2.84 39.63 -16.65
N LEU A 646 2.58 38.34 -16.46
CA LEU A 646 1.25 37.74 -16.46
C LEU A 646 1.06 36.82 -15.25
N ALA A 647 -0.13 36.87 -14.65
CA ALA A 647 -0.61 35.82 -13.74
C ALA A 647 -1.51 34.86 -14.50
N VAL A 648 -1.27 33.56 -14.33
CA VAL A 648 -2.04 32.43 -14.88
C VAL A 648 -2.10 31.30 -13.84
N SER A 649 -3.16 30.50 -13.84
CA SER A 649 -3.34 29.36 -12.91
C SER A 649 -3.00 27.99 -13.51
N GLY A 650 -2.80 27.93 -14.83
CA GLY A 650 -2.39 26.76 -15.59
C GLY A 650 -1.65 27.20 -16.85
N LEU A 651 -0.67 26.42 -17.27
CA LEU A 651 0.15 26.62 -18.47
C LEU A 651 0.37 25.28 -19.17
N GLU A 652 0.32 25.26 -20.49
CA GLU A 652 0.62 24.06 -21.28
C GLU A 652 1.09 24.43 -22.70
N PHE A 653 2.00 23.64 -23.27
CA PHE A 653 2.45 23.80 -24.65
C PHE A 653 1.60 23.01 -25.64
N GLY A 654 1.12 23.68 -26.69
CA GLY A 654 0.49 23.02 -27.82
C GLY A 654 1.48 22.24 -28.69
N PRO A 655 1.00 21.29 -29.52
CA PRO A 655 1.84 20.56 -30.47
C PRO A 655 2.47 21.44 -31.56
N ASP A 656 2.04 22.70 -31.66
CA ASP A 656 2.60 23.76 -32.51
C ASP A 656 3.71 24.60 -31.82
N GLY A 657 3.99 24.35 -30.54
CA GLY A 657 4.92 25.13 -29.74
C GLY A 657 4.34 26.44 -29.16
N THR A 658 3.04 26.69 -29.35
CA THR A 658 2.37 27.83 -28.68
C THR A 658 2.18 27.53 -27.20
N LEU A 659 2.57 28.45 -26.32
CA LEU A 659 2.28 28.36 -24.89
C LEU A 659 0.86 28.88 -24.63
N TYR A 660 -0.01 28.07 -24.03
CA TYR A 660 -1.37 28.46 -23.64
C TYR A 660 -1.46 28.68 -22.13
N GLY A 661 -2.36 29.54 -21.67
CA GLY A 661 -2.50 29.87 -20.26
C GLY A 661 -3.91 30.22 -19.79
N CYS A 662 -4.23 29.81 -18.57
CA CYS A 662 -5.53 30.00 -17.93
C CYS A 662 -5.61 31.31 -17.14
N GLN A 663 -6.57 32.18 -17.48
CA GLN A 663 -6.85 33.41 -16.74
C GLN A 663 -8.30 33.41 -16.23
N GLY A 664 -8.61 32.54 -15.26
CA GLY A 664 -9.96 32.41 -14.67
C GLY A 664 -10.53 33.74 -14.14
N ALA A 665 -9.71 34.59 -13.51
CA ALA A 665 -10.12 35.91 -13.04
C ALA A 665 -10.48 36.90 -14.17
N SER A 666 -9.84 36.77 -15.34
CA SER A 666 -10.16 37.53 -16.56
C SER A 666 -11.17 36.81 -17.47
N LYS A 667 -11.68 35.64 -17.05
CA LYS A 667 -12.61 34.77 -17.76
C LYS A 667 -12.19 34.36 -19.18
N ARG A 668 -10.95 33.91 -19.36
CA ARG A 668 -10.42 33.53 -20.68
C ARG A 668 -9.28 32.52 -20.64
N VAL A 669 -9.06 31.89 -21.79
CA VAL A 669 -7.81 31.20 -22.15
C VAL A 669 -7.05 32.07 -23.14
N ILE A 670 -5.74 32.21 -22.93
CA ILE A 670 -4.84 32.99 -23.77
C ILE A 670 -3.79 32.09 -24.43
N ALA A 671 -3.24 32.56 -25.54
CA ALA A 671 -2.03 32.03 -26.17
C ALA A 671 -0.93 33.09 -26.08
N ILE A 672 0.28 32.63 -25.78
CA ILE A 672 1.45 33.41 -25.40
C ILE A 672 2.60 33.01 -26.34
N ASP A 673 3.28 34.01 -26.89
CA ASP A 673 4.57 33.85 -27.57
C ASP A 673 5.68 33.85 -26.49
N PRO A 674 6.33 32.71 -26.19
CA PRO A 674 7.34 32.63 -25.12
C PRO A 674 8.66 33.33 -25.46
N ALA A 675 8.86 33.77 -26.71
CA ALA A 675 10.03 34.53 -27.15
C ALA A 675 9.81 36.04 -27.13
N THR A 676 8.56 36.52 -27.21
CA THR A 676 8.24 37.97 -27.21
C THR A 676 7.24 38.44 -26.16
N GLY A 677 6.70 37.53 -25.33
CA GLY A 677 5.72 37.83 -24.27
C GLY A 677 4.36 38.34 -24.78
N LYS A 678 4.12 38.28 -26.10
CA LYS A 678 2.87 38.74 -26.72
C LYS A 678 1.74 37.78 -26.42
N VAL A 679 0.55 38.33 -26.21
CA VAL A 679 -0.66 37.59 -25.84
C VAL A 679 -1.75 37.80 -26.89
N ARG A 680 -2.41 36.71 -27.31
CA ARG A 680 -3.74 36.75 -27.94
C ARG A 680 -4.74 36.03 -27.04
N SER A 681 -6.01 36.42 -27.12
CA SER A 681 -7.07 35.58 -26.58
C SER A 681 -7.32 34.39 -27.50
N VAL A 682 -7.79 33.29 -26.92
CA VAL A 682 -8.17 32.04 -27.62
C VAL A 682 -9.65 31.78 -27.41
N ALA A 683 -10.14 31.90 -26.18
CA ALA A 683 -11.57 31.87 -25.85
C ALA A 683 -11.87 32.77 -24.65
N GLU A 684 -13.04 33.39 -24.67
CA GLU A 684 -13.55 34.33 -23.65
C GLU A 684 -14.84 33.77 -23.03
N ASN A 685 -15.19 34.23 -21.82
CA ASN A 685 -16.34 33.82 -21.00
C ASN A 685 -16.25 32.43 -20.30
N VAL A 686 -15.11 31.76 -20.40
CA VAL A 686 -14.76 30.55 -19.61
C VAL A 686 -14.06 30.93 -18.31
N THR A 687 -14.17 30.13 -17.25
CA THR A 687 -13.49 30.37 -15.95
C THR A 687 -12.45 29.26 -15.66
N PRO A 688 -11.38 29.14 -16.47
CA PRO A 688 -10.43 28.05 -16.36
C PRO A 688 -9.59 28.12 -15.08
N ASN A 689 -9.26 26.95 -14.53
CA ASN A 689 -8.22 26.75 -13.53
C ASN A 689 -6.95 26.23 -14.21
N ASP A 690 -7.01 25.03 -14.79
CA ASP A 690 -5.88 24.34 -15.43
C ASP A 690 -6.27 23.80 -16.81
N LEU A 691 -5.29 23.37 -17.62
CA LEU A 691 -5.50 22.92 -19.01
C LEU A 691 -4.56 21.80 -19.47
N ALA A 692 -5.07 20.94 -20.36
CA ALA A 692 -4.27 19.97 -21.12
C ALA A 692 -4.61 20.08 -22.61
N ILE A 693 -3.66 19.77 -23.50
CA ILE A 693 -3.81 19.95 -24.95
C ILE A 693 -3.66 18.62 -25.67
N THR A 694 -4.62 18.31 -26.55
CA THR A 694 -4.60 17.08 -27.35
C THR A 694 -3.59 17.16 -28.50
N ALA A 695 -3.19 16.02 -29.06
CA ALA A 695 -2.33 15.96 -30.25
C ALA A 695 -2.91 16.68 -31.50
N ASN A 696 -4.23 16.90 -31.54
CA ASN A 696 -4.91 17.66 -32.61
C ASN A 696 -4.98 19.18 -32.33
N GLY A 697 -4.50 19.63 -31.16
CA GLY A 697 -4.50 21.03 -30.74
C GLY A 697 -5.74 21.47 -29.94
N ASP A 698 -6.80 20.67 -29.87
CA ASP A 698 -7.95 20.95 -28.99
C ASP A 698 -7.48 21.07 -27.53
N ILE A 699 -7.88 22.16 -26.87
CA ILE A 699 -7.57 22.46 -25.47
C ILE A 699 -8.70 21.94 -24.59
N LEU A 700 -8.38 21.22 -23.53
CA LEU A 700 -9.32 20.82 -22.48
C LEU A 700 -9.00 21.62 -21.21
N ILE A 701 -9.97 22.39 -20.71
CA ILE A 701 -9.82 23.15 -19.45
C ILE A 701 -10.68 22.58 -18.34
N THR A 702 -10.24 22.73 -17.10
CA THR A 702 -11.08 22.54 -15.90
C THR A 702 -11.68 23.88 -15.45
N GLU A 703 -12.96 23.88 -15.09
CA GLU A 703 -13.65 25.04 -14.53
C GLU A 703 -14.16 24.72 -13.13
N THR A 704 -13.26 24.76 -12.15
CA THR A 704 -13.44 24.22 -10.78
C THR A 704 -14.71 24.68 -10.07
N ASN A 705 -15.09 25.94 -10.24
CA ASN A 705 -16.31 26.51 -9.63
C ASN A 705 -17.60 26.18 -10.40
N ALA A 706 -17.49 25.81 -11.69
CA ALA A 706 -18.60 25.36 -12.53
C ALA A 706 -18.75 23.82 -12.52
N GLN A 707 -17.79 23.08 -11.93
CA GLN A 707 -17.79 21.62 -11.78
C GLN A 707 -17.84 20.86 -13.11
N GLN A 708 -17.17 21.42 -14.12
CA GLN A 708 -17.15 20.93 -15.50
C GLN A 708 -15.75 20.92 -16.12
N VAL A 709 -15.60 20.13 -17.19
CA VAL A 709 -14.47 20.16 -18.12
C VAL A 709 -14.97 20.67 -19.47
N THR A 710 -14.26 21.63 -20.05
CA THR A 710 -14.67 22.31 -21.29
C THR A 710 -13.60 22.16 -22.36
N ARG A 711 -13.99 21.65 -23.54
CA ARG A 711 -13.18 21.64 -24.76
C ARG A 711 -13.22 23.02 -25.43
N ILE A 712 -12.10 23.45 -25.98
CA ILE A 712 -11.95 24.68 -26.76
C ILE A 712 -11.19 24.37 -28.05
N ASP A 713 -11.79 24.72 -29.19
CA ASP A 713 -11.10 24.79 -30.48
C ASP A 713 -10.22 26.05 -30.51
N PRO A 714 -8.88 25.95 -30.64
CA PRO A 714 -7.97 27.10 -30.56
C PRO A 714 -7.97 27.99 -31.82
N GLN A 715 -8.60 27.54 -32.92
CA GLN A 715 -8.72 28.26 -34.19
C GLN A 715 -9.99 29.10 -34.25
N THR A 716 -11.13 28.56 -33.79
CA THR A 716 -12.43 29.27 -33.79
C THR A 716 -12.78 29.93 -32.46
N GLY A 717 -12.17 29.48 -31.35
CA GLY A 717 -12.55 29.86 -30.00
C GLY A 717 -13.86 29.22 -29.52
N GLN A 718 -14.41 28.24 -30.24
CA GLN A 718 -15.65 27.56 -29.87
C GLN A 718 -15.44 26.69 -28.62
N THR A 719 -16.28 26.90 -27.61
CA THR A 719 -16.26 26.19 -26.32
C THR A 719 -17.40 25.16 -26.22
N THR A 720 -17.10 23.95 -25.77
CA THR A 720 -18.08 22.86 -25.57
C THR A 720 -17.81 22.16 -24.24
N VAL A 721 -18.82 22.05 -23.36
CA VAL A 721 -18.70 21.25 -22.12
C VAL A 721 -18.65 19.76 -22.49
N VAL A 722 -17.62 19.04 -22.01
CA VAL A 722 -17.36 17.62 -22.32
C VAL A 722 -17.42 16.70 -21.10
N ASP A 723 -17.37 17.24 -19.87
CA ASP A 723 -17.69 16.48 -18.65
C ASP A 723 -18.32 17.39 -17.57
N THR A 724 -19.10 16.80 -16.66
CA THR A 724 -19.63 17.44 -15.45
C THR A 724 -19.64 16.50 -14.25
N GLY A 725 -19.71 17.04 -13.03
CA GLY A 725 -19.95 16.25 -11.81
C GLY A 725 -18.69 15.63 -11.19
N ILE A 726 -17.52 16.19 -11.47
CA ILE A 726 -16.37 16.12 -10.54
C ILE A 726 -16.60 17.22 -9.47
N THR A 727 -16.32 16.96 -8.20
CA THR A 727 -16.73 17.86 -7.10
C THR A 727 -16.08 19.24 -7.22
N ARG A 728 -14.77 19.26 -7.48
CA ARG A 728 -13.97 20.44 -7.84
C ARG A 728 -12.86 20.00 -8.81
N PRO A 729 -13.11 19.91 -10.13
CA PRO A 729 -12.08 19.54 -11.09
C PRO A 729 -10.97 20.60 -11.08
N ASN A 730 -9.72 20.17 -10.95
CA ASN A 730 -8.57 21.07 -10.89
C ASN A 730 -7.48 20.64 -11.88
N GLY A 731 -6.42 19.96 -11.43
CA GLY A 731 -5.33 19.53 -12.31
C GLY A 731 -5.79 18.57 -13.40
N ILE A 732 -5.24 18.71 -14.60
CA ILE A 732 -5.67 17.97 -15.78
C ILE A 732 -4.47 17.56 -16.64
N VAL A 733 -4.40 16.30 -17.07
CA VAL A 733 -3.28 15.80 -17.88
C VAL A 733 -3.71 14.66 -18.82
N ILE A 734 -3.12 14.62 -20.02
CA ILE A 734 -3.37 13.59 -21.03
C ILE A 734 -2.21 12.59 -21.05
N SER A 735 -2.48 11.30 -21.22
CA SER A 735 -1.46 10.25 -21.32
C SER A 735 -0.51 10.47 -22.52
N PRO A 736 0.74 9.98 -22.49
CA PRO A 736 1.71 10.19 -23.58
C PRO A 736 1.28 9.64 -24.95
N ASP A 737 0.30 8.74 -24.97
CA ASP A 737 -0.30 8.16 -26.18
C ASP A 737 -1.61 8.86 -26.61
N GLY A 738 -2.04 9.91 -25.90
CA GLY A 738 -3.27 10.65 -26.14
C GLY A 738 -4.57 9.94 -25.73
N GLY A 739 -4.51 8.67 -25.31
CA GLY A 739 -5.70 7.82 -25.17
C GLY A 739 -6.53 8.05 -23.89
N THR A 740 -5.92 8.54 -22.82
CA THR A 740 -6.56 8.75 -21.50
C THR A 740 -6.36 10.19 -21.02
N LEU A 741 -7.44 10.82 -20.56
CA LEU A 741 -7.38 12.04 -19.75
C LEU A 741 -7.46 11.66 -18.28
N ALA A 742 -6.67 12.31 -17.42
CA ALA A 742 -6.82 12.32 -15.98
C ALA A 742 -7.22 13.73 -15.48
N VAL A 743 -8.12 13.82 -14.51
CA VAL A 743 -8.59 15.08 -13.89
C VAL A 743 -8.68 14.90 -12.38
N SER A 744 -7.95 15.71 -11.60
CA SER A 744 -7.94 15.63 -10.14
C SER A 744 -9.18 16.30 -9.52
N ASP A 745 -9.72 15.71 -8.45
CA ASP A 745 -10.81 16.31 -7.68
C ASP A 745 -10.28 16.94 -6.39
N TYR A 746 -10.08 18.26 -6.41
CA TYR A 746 -9.62 19.02 -5.25
C TYR A 746 -10.57 18.87 -4.04
N GLY A 747 -11.86 18.65 -4.32
CA GLY A 747 -12.91 18.48 -3.31
C GLY A 747 -13.10 17.04 -2.83
N GLY A 748 -12.44 16.07 -3.46
CA GLY A 748 -12.70 14.64 -3.26
C GLY A 748 -11.45 13.77 -3.05
N PRO A 749 -11.64 12.44 -2.92
CA PRO A 749 -10.55 11.48 -2.71
C PRO A 749 -10.08 10.80 -4.02
N TRP A 750 -10.43 11.35 -5.19
CA TRP A 750 -10.23 10.71 -6.50
C TRP A 750 -9.50 11.60 -7.49
N THR A 751 -8.69 10.98 -8.35
CA THR A 751 -8.43 11.49 -9.70
C THR A 751 -9.24 10.63 -10.67
N TRP A 752 -9.99 11.30 -11.55
CA TRP A 752 -10.91 10.70 -12.50
C TRP A 752 -10.20 10.47 -13.83
N THR A 753 -10.50 9.35 -14.50
CA THR A 753 -9.94 9.04 -15.82
C THR A 753 -11.02 8.80 -16.86
N PHE A 754 -10.79 9.32 -18.06
CA PHE A 754 -11.66 9.22 -19.24
C PHE A 754 -10.92 8.52 -20.38
N ARG A 755 -11.61 8.13 -21.45
CA ARG A 755 -11.03 7.93 -22.77
C ARG A 755 -11.23 9.21 -23.59
N VAL A 756 -10.24 9.55 -24.41
CA VAL A 756 -10.28 10.73 -25.29
C VAL A 756 -10.60 10.30 -26.73
N ALA A 757 -11.69 10.82 -27.29
CA ALA A 757 -12.05 10.62 -28.69
C ALA A 757 -11.23 11.52 -29.63
N GLN A 758 -11.24 11.23 -30.94
CA GLN A 758 -10.44 11.98 -31.93
C GLN A 758 -10.86 13.45 -32.06
N ASP A 759 -12.11 13.77 -31.69
CA ASP A 759 -12.67 15.13 -31.60
C ASP A 759 -12.61 15.70 -30.18
N ALA A 760 -11.73 15.17 -29.33
CA ALA A 760 -11.55 15.55 -27.93
C ALA A 760 -12.82 15.49 -27.05
N THR A 761 -13.87 14.75 -27.48
CA THR A 761 -14.96 14.35 -26.58
C THR A 761 -14.49 13.26 -25.61
N LEU A 762 -15.17 13.14 -24.47
CA LEU A 762 -14.76 12.30 -23.35
C LEU A 762 -15.81 11.24 -23.03
N ASP A 763 -15.39 9.99 -22.85
CA ASP A 763 -16.24 8.91 -22.34
C ASP A 763 -15.48 7.98 -21.38
N ALA A 764 -16.09 6.83 -21.02
CA ALA A 764 -15.51 5.83 -20.11
C ALA A 764 -15.01 6.39 -18.75
N LYS A 765 -15.70 7.42 -18.24
CA LYS A 765 -15.41 8.13 -16.97
C LYS A 765 -15.43 7.17 -15.79
N MET A 766 -14.29 7.00 -15.12
CA MET A 766 -14.19 6.22 -13.89
C MET A 766 -13.19 6.85 -12.89
N PRO A 767 -13.46 6.81 -11.57
CA PRO A 767 -12.57 7.31 -10.52
C PRO A 767 -11.46 6.28 -10.24
N THR A 768 -10.56 6.06 -11.21
CA THR A 768 -9.62 4.94 -11.16
C THR A 768 -8.44 5.18 -10.23
N MET A 769 -8.13 6.43 -9.85
CA MET A 769 -6.99 6.77 -9.00
C MET A 769 -7.47 7.19 -7.60
N THR A 770 -7.29 6.29 -6.62
CA THR A 770 -7.59 6.58 -5.21
C THR A 770 -6.47 7.44 -4.60
N MET A 771 -6.75 8.71 -4.32
CA MET A 771 -5.78 9.60 -3.68
C MET A 771 -5.58 9.23 -2.20
N ARG A 772 -4.35 9.40 -1.68
CA ARG A 772 -4.11 9.28 -0.25
C ARG A 772 -4.68 10.50 0.47
N LEU A 773 -5.51 10.25 1.48
CA LEU A 773 -6.05 11.28 2.35
C LEU A 773 -5.13 11.52 3.56
N PRO A 774 -4.92 12.78 3.99
CA PRO A 774 -4.25 13.06 5.26
C PRO A 774 -5.12 12.61 6.43
N ILE A 775 -4.47 12.22 7.53
CA ILE A 775 -5.16 12.01 8.82
C ILE A 775 -5.67 13.37 9.30
N ASP A 776 -6.86 13.36 9.89
CA ASP A 776 -7.44 14.51 10.55
C ASP A 776 -6.79 14.69 11.94
N PRO A 777 -6.02 15.76 12.20
CA PRO A 777 -5.39 15.98 13.50
C PRO A 777 -6.42 16.30 14.60
N ASP A 778 -7.60 16.78 14.23
CA ASP A 778 -8.75 17.04 15.11
C ASP A 778 -9.64 15.79 15.25
N GLY A 779 -9.43 14.79 14.39
CA GLY A 779 -10.24 13.60 14.25
C GLY A 779 -10.27 12.72 15.51
N THR A 780 -11.46 12.22 15.83
CA THR A 780 -11.61 11.22 16.89
C THR A 780 -11.28 9.83 16.36
N PHE A 781 -10.12 9.31 16.74
CA PHE A 781 -9.79 7.90 16.53
C PHE A 781 -10.82 7.01 17.26
N ALA A 782 -11.61 6.26 16.50
CA ALA A 782 -12.52 5.26 17.02
C ALA A 782 -11.83 3.90 17.19
N PHE A 783 -12.39 3.05 18.05
CA PHE A 783 -11.80 1.75 18.38
C PHE A 783 -12.26 0.69 17.38
N ASN A 784 -11.32 -0.07 16.81
CA ASN A 784 -11.54 -0.97 15.66
C ASN A 784 -12.01 -0.30 14.35
N GLU A 785 -11.79 1.01 14.20
CA GLU A 785 -12.07 1.74 12.96
C GLU A 785 -10.79 2.23 12.28
N PRO A 786 -10.84 2.58 10.98
CA PRO A 786 -9.72 3.25 10.30
C PRO A 786 -9.35 4.57 10.99
N PRO A 787 -8.14 5.11 10.76
CA PRO A 787 -7.79 6.46 11.16
C PRO A 787 -8.83 7.47 10.62
N PRO A 788 -9.17 8.54 11.37
CA PRO A 788 -10.05 9.58 10.88
C PRO A 788 -9.30 10.34 9.78
N TYR A 789 -9.72 10.18 8.53
CA TYR A 789 -9.12 10.89 7.38
C TYR A 789 -9.93 12.14 7.04
N LYS A 790 -9.27 13.22 6.60
CA LYS A 790 -9.97 14.35 5.95
C LYS A 790 -10.64 13.82 4.66
N THR A 791 -11.80 14.35 4.29
CA THR A 791 -12.62 13.83 3.17
C THR A 791 -12.09 14.18 1.77
N ALA A 792 -11.27 15.21 1.65
CA ALA A 792 -10.71 15.69 0.39
C ALA A 792 -9.20 15.50 0.36
N SER A 793 -8.68 15.02 -0.77
CA SER A 793 -7.25 14.85 -1.04
C SER A 793 -6.53 16.17 -1.32
N ARG A 794 -7.28 17.20 -1.74
CA ARG A 794 -6.76 18.41 -2.38
C ARG A 794 -5.88 18.07 -3.59
N GLY A 795 -6.38 17.16 -4.45
CA GLY A 795 -5.82 16.95 -5.78
C GLY A 795 -5.77 18.28 -6.52
N ASP A 796 -4.57 18.73 -6.86
CA ASP A 796 -4.31 19.99 -7.56
C ASP A 796 -3.62 19.65 -8.91
N GLY A 797 -2.70 20.48 -9.42
CA GLY A 797 -1.97 20.25 -10.68
C GLY A 797 -1.26 18.88 -10.77
N SER A 798 -1.07 18.38 -12.01
CA SER A 798 -0.66 17.00 -12.29
C SER A 798 0.15 16.83 -13.57
N ALA A 799 1.04 15.84 -13.58
CA ALA A 799 1.89 15.48 -14.72
C ALA A 799 1.82 13.98 -15.08
N VAL A 800 2.37 13.62 -16.24
CA VAL A 800 2.58 12.23 -16.66
C VAL A 800 3.97 12.06 -17.26
N ASP A 801 4.58 10.88 -17.12
CA ASP A 801 5.90 10.58 -17.71
C ASP A 801 5.88 9.64 -18.91
N LYS A 802 7.06 9.44 -19.52
CA LYS A 802 7.29 8.60 -20.71
C LYS A 802 6.95 7.12 -20.49
N ALA A 803 6.79 6.65 -19.25
CA ALA A 803 6.31 5.31 -18.91
C ALA A 803 4.79 5.27 -18.62
N GLY A 804 4.13 6.43 -18.60
CA GLY A 804 2.71 6.59 -18.27
C GLY A 804 2.42 6.63 -16.77
N ARG A 805 3.42 6.91 -15.91
CA ARG A 805 3.16 7.20 -14.49
C ARG A 805 2.55 8.57 -14.36
N TYR A 806 1.45 8.67 -13.62
CA TYR A 806 0.82 9.95 -13.28
C TYR A 806 1.34 10.46 -11.94
N TYR A 807 1.62 11.74 -11.86
CA TYR A 807 2.07 12.47 -10.68
C TYR A 807 0.98 13.49 -10.35
N VAL A 808 0.37 13.41 -9.17
CA VAL A 808 -0.74 14.30 -8.77
C VAL A 808 -0.40 14.94 -7.44
N THR A 809 -0.34 16.26 -7.40
CA THR A 809 -0.12 17.02 -6.16
C THR A 809 -1.31 16.84 -5.20
N SER A 810 -1.05 16.88 -3.89
CA SER A 810 -2.06 16.60 -2.86
C SER A 810 -1.67 17.16 -1.49
N ALA A 811 -2.63 17.13 -0.55
CA ALA A 811 -2.41 17.49 0.85
C ALA A 811 -1.38 16.62 1.62
N VAL A 812 -0.83 15.56 0.99
CA VAL A 812 0.22 14.71 1.58
C VAL A 812 1.52 14.68 0.75
N GLY A 813 1.66 15.55 -0.27
CA GLY A 813 2.78 15.53 -1.23
C GLY A 813 2.34 15.10 -2.62
N VAL A 814 3.26 14.56 -3.44
CA VAL A 814 2.95 14.10 -4.81
C VAL A 814 2.60 12.62 -4.78
N ALA A 815 1.34 12.28 -5.07
CA ALA A 815 0.87 10.92 -5.23
C ALA A 815 1.20 10.38 -6.64
N ILE A 816 1.76 9.18 -6.72
CA ILE A 816 2.22 8.56 -7.96
C ILE A 816 1.38 7.33 -8.29
N PHE A 817 0.89 7.23 -9.53
CA PHE A 817 0.05 6.15 -10.01
C PHE A 817 0.62 5.49 -11.27
N ASP A 818 0.39 4.19 -11.44
CA ASP A 818 0.67 3.49 -12.70
C ASP A 818 -0.39 3.79 -13.79
N PRO A 819 -0.18 3.36 -15.05
CA PRO A 819 -1.16 3.53 -16.14
C PRO A 819 -2.55 2.89 -15.91
N THR A 820 -2.74 2.12 -14.84
CA THR A 820 -4.01 1.49 -14.45
C THR A 820 -4.66 2.17 -13.21
N GLY A 821 -4.07 3.26 -12.73
CA GLY A 821 -4.54 4.03 -11.58
C GLY A 821 -4.26 3.37 -10.22
N ARG A 822 -3.35 2.40 -10.12
CA ARG A 822 -2.91 1.88 -8.81
C ARG A 822 -1.93 2.86 -8.18
N LEU A 823 -2.18 3.26 -6.93
CA LEU A 823 -1.27 4.12 -6.16
C LEU A 823 0.03 3.37 -5.88
N CYS A 824 1.12 3.82 -6.49
CA CYS A 824 2.47 3.27 -6.40
C CYS A 824 3.34 3.95 -5.33
N GLY A 825 3.04 5.18 -4.95
CA GLY A 825 3.82 5.86 -3.91
C GLY A 825 3.42 7.30 -3.68
N ILE A 826 4.11 7.93 -2.73
CA ILE A 826 3.96 9.34 -2.37
C ILE A 826 5.35 9.90 -2.11
N LEU A 827 5.71 10.98 -2.82
CA LEU A 827 6.87 11.81 -2.48
C LEU A 827 6.41 12.88 -1.48
N PRO A 828 7.12 13.08 -0.35
CA PRO A 828 6.75 14.10 0.63
C PRO A 828 6.85 15.51 0.03
N SER A 829 6.02 16.43 0.53
CA SER A 829 6.14 17.85 0.17
C SER A 829 7.50 18.42 0.63
N PRO A 830 8.18 19.27 -0.18
CA PRO A 830 9.42 19.92 0.23
C PRO A 830 9.26 20.74 1.51
N ASN A 831 8.14 21.46 1.64
CA ASN A 831 7.75 22.19 2.83
C ASN A 831 6.26 21.90 3.17
N PRO A 832 5.97 21.06 4.19
CA PRO A 832 4.60 20.69 4.55
C PRO A 832 3.78 21.84 5.16
N SER A 833 4.40 22.97 5.53
CA SER A 833 3.68 24.18 5.97
C SER A 833 3.13 25.02 4.81
N ARG A 834 3.46 24.66 3.55
CA ARG A 834 3.02 25.33 2.33
C ARG A 834 2.14 24.40 1.48
N PRO A 835 1.14 24.93 0.75
CA PRO A 835 0.43 24.14 -0.24
C PRO A 835 1.40 23.73 -1.35
N ILE A 836 1.31 22.50 -1.82
CA ILE A 836 1.86 22.09 -3.12
C ILE A 836 0.72 22.25 -4.15
N THR A 837 0.99 22.95 -5.25
CA THR A 837 -0.06 23.45 -6.17
C THR A 837 -0.01 22.78 -7.54
N SER A 838 1.18 22.59 -8.11
CA SER A 838 1.35 21.94 -9.40
C SER A 838 2.71 21.23 -9.50
N CYS A 839 2.85 20.33 -10.47
CA CYS A 839 4.09 19.61 -10.73
C CYS A 839 4.23 19.26 -12.22
N ILE A 840 5.47 19.21 -12.72
CA ILE A 840 5.79 18.80 -14.09
C ILE A 840 7.17 18.13 -14.16
N LEU A 841 7.41 17.32 -15.18
CA LEU A 841 8.73 16.78 -15.50
C LEU A 841 9.46 17.71 -16.48
N ALA A 842 10.70 18.09 -16.16
CA ALA A 842 11.55 18.94 -17.00
C ALA A 842 13.04 18.61 -16.78
N GLY A 843 13.96 19.39 -17.35
CA GLY A 843 15.37 19.00 -17.54
C GLY A 843 15.59 18.28 -18.89
N PRO A 844 16.84 18.04 -19.32
CA PRO A 844 17.18 17.66 -20.69
C PRO A 844 16.53 16.35 -21.15
N ASP A 845 16.37 15.38 -20.25
CA ASP A 845 15.67 14.11 -20.51
C ASP A 845 14.25 14.10 -19.93
N HIS A 846 13.78 15.23 -19.37
CA HIS A 846 12.59 15.38 -18.53
C HIS A 846 12.70 14.61 -17.19
N GLU A 847 13.92 14.49 -16.68
CA GLU A 847 14.28 13.63 -15.54
C GLU A 847 14.11 14.28 -14.16
N TYR A 848 13.83 15.58 -14.10
CA TYR A 848 13.56 16.30 -12.86
C TYR A 848 12.05 16.54 -12.69
N LEU A 849 11.49 16.08 -11.57
CA LEU A 849 10.16 16.50 -11.14
C LEU A 849 10.26 17.86 -10.46
N TYR A 850 9.74 18.89 -11.12
CA TYR A 850 9.54 20.22 -10.56
C TYR A 850 8.19 20.27 -9.83
N VAL A 851 8.16 21.00 -8.70
CA VAL A 851 6.94 21.25 -7.91
C VAL A 851 6.87 22.70 -7.47
N THR A 852 5.69 23.31 -7.58
CA THR A 852 5.38 24.62 -7.03
C THR A 852 4.81 24.45 -5.62
N ASN A 853 5.44 25.06 -4.61
CA ASN A 853 5.13 24.82 -3.20
C ASN A 853 4.96 26.13 -2.42
N GLY A 854 3.89 26.85 -2.74
CA GLY A 854 3.49 28.08 -2.06
C GLY A 854 4.36 29.27 -2.48
N ASN A 855 5.45 29.54 -1.75
CA ASN A 855 6.32 30.70 -2.00
C ASN A 855 7.69 30.33 -2.61
N ALA A 856 7.83 29.10 -3.08
CA ALA A 856 9.06 28.55 -3.62
C ALA A 856 8.77 27.50 -4.70
N VAL A 857 9.77 27.26 -5.54
CA VAL A 857 9.83 26.17 -6.52
C VAL A 857 10.95 25.23 -6.11
N TYR A 858 10.68 23.93 -6.18
CA TYR A 858 11.67 22.87 -5.96
C TYR A 858 11.72 21.96 -7.17
N ARG A 859 12.85 21.25 -7.34
CA ARG A 859 12.97 20.13 -8.28
C ARG A 859 13.55 18.90 -7.58
N ARG A 860 13.37 17.72 -8.17
CA ARG A 860 14.03 16.49 -7.71
C ARG A 860 14.40 15.61 -8.90
N LEU A 861 15.67 15.20 -8.96
CA LEU A 861 16.14 14.23 -9.94
C LEU A 861 15.53 12.85 -9.66
N LEU A 862 14.94 12.23 -10.68
CA LEU A 862 14.24 10.94 -10.60
C LEU A 862 14.68 9.97 -11.69
N ASN A 863 14.61 8.67 -11.41
CA ASN A 863 14.79 7.64 -12.43
C ASN A 863 13.52 7.49 -13.28
N ILE A 864 13.45 8.30 -14.34
CA ILE A 864 12.36 8.30 -15.32
C ILE A 864 12.52 7.27 -16.44
N SER A 865 13.66 6.57 -16.51
CA SER A 865 13.94 5.63 -17.60
C SER A 865 12.88 4.53 -17.66
N PRO A 866 12.29 4.25 -18.84
CA PRO A 866 11.44 3.06 -18.98
C PRO A 866 12.30 1.83 -18.69
N SER A 867 11.79 0.91 -17.86
CA SER A 867 12.55 -0.27 -17.43
C SER A 867 12.99 -1.09 -18.64
N THR A 868 14.30 -1.13 -18.89
CA THR A 868 14.89 -1.72 -20.10
C THR A 868 14.85 -3.24 -20.05
N GLY A 869 13.72 -3.80 -20.48
CA GLY A 869 13.52 -5.22 -20.73
C GLY A 869 12.32 -5.39 -21.66
N ASP A 870 12.58 -5.78 -22.91
CA ASP A 870 11.59 -6.09 -23.94
C ASP A 870 10.85 -7.42 -23.63
#